data_AF-A0A433QMJ9-F1
#
_entry.id   AF-A0A433QMJ9-F1
#
_cell.length_a   1.000
_cell.length_b   1.000
_cell.length_c   1.000
_cell.angle_alpha   90.00
_cell.angle_beta   90.00
_cell.angle_gamma   90.00
#
_symmetry.space_group_name_H-M   'P 1'
#
loop_
_entity.id
_entity.type
_entity.pdbx_description
1 polymer ?
#
loop_
_entity_poly.entity_id
_entity_poly.type
_entity_poly.pdbx_seq_one_letter_code
_entity_poly.pdbx_strand_id
1 'polypeptide(L)'
;MHVQTLIILATTTGDSTLEEEIKEIYTPDLLKFRGVPKALLPVSGKPGLTWWYESARDLFDYVYIVTNAHNYKHYERWASGHEFPRENIINTGFRYVEHKHRITNRSASIKCPSKHPFPPHLLSPSHGAISDLFLVLRIKTISGSVLLTPAELIYDREALGPAFESALDHRGNRILLHEADLDHTVTLSVHAESNELIDGDHDAAMNLTASPVAVVFDHKSIEAVEKYHNLANSGPRKCVTTTTIYDELVNFLTARASSRHPVLTSFLPNAPTLSYLTPTTTFSSYTSIYSTCLDHVLNPRSLLTNPSHQSFPIVSRSYARVGLMGNPSDGFYGKTLSLLISNFWAQVTLIPNALVQTEYAAITILPNPVANPHFFASLASLARTCETDGYDNGDRLIQATCRVFHVHCEKENIDIPKDQGFAVLFETNIPRQVGLAGSSAIITALWRGLMTFYGVSTKTIPPQVQASLVLSVEKDELGIAAGLQDRVIQAYGGCVFMDFEKKFVGENGFGRYERIDVKLLPKLWMAYVSNPKDSGKMHNSVRQRWQSGEPAVVEAMQTFAQYTDNALTALRTGAMHDFAQLMSANFRLRRDIYGDAALGKANLRIVEIAARHQCVAKFPGSGGAVIGMWDGEGEEEVQLKELRNDLEKEGFVFIILEAMREQ
;
A
#
# COMPACT_ATOMS: atom_id res chain seq x y z
N MET A 1 -17.35 -37.25 -3.53
CA MET A 1 -17.02 -35.92 -4.10
C MET A 1 -15.59 -36.00 -4.57
N HIS A 2 -15.34 -35.80 -5.86
CA HIS A 2 -13.98 -35.77 -6.38
C HIS A 2 -13.41 -34.37 -6.12
N VAL A 3 -12.38 -34.27 -5.28
CA VAL A 3 -11.66 -33.02 -5.06
C VAL A 3 -10.98 -32.64 -6.39
N GLN A 4 -11.23 -31.42 -6.88
CA GLN A 4 -10.61 -30.88 -8.08
C GLN A 4 -9.60 -29.79 -7.70
N THR A 5 -8.35 -29.97 -8.13
CA THR A 5 -7.26 -29.03 -7.86
C THR A 5 -6.79 -28.37 -9.15
N LEU A 6 -6.63 -27.06 -9.14
CA LEU A 6 -5.98 -26.29 -10.19
C LEU A 6 -4.56 -25.91 -9.77
N ILE A 7 -3.60 -26.16 -10.66
CA ILE A 7 -2.22 -25.69 -10.52
C ILE A 7 -1.90 -24.77 -11.70
N ILE A 8 -1.65 -23.51 -11.39
CA ILE A 8 -1.22 -22.49 -12.34
C ILE A 8 0.31 -22.43 -12.34
N LEU A 9 0.93 -22.83 -13.45
CA LEU A 9 2.37 -22.77 -13.64
C LEU A 9 2.79 -21.38 -14.09
N ALA A 10 3.41 -20.65 -13.16
CA ALA A 10 3.95 -19.32 -13.34
C ALA A 10 5.49 -19.29 -13.25
N THR A 11 6.11 -20.46 -13.37
CA THR A 11 7.56 -20.64 -13.43
C THR A 11 8.06 -20.43 -14.85
N THR A 12 9.08 -19.59 -15.01
CA THR A 12 9.71 -19.31 -16.30
C THR A 12 11.20 -19.68 -16.29
N THR A 13 11.72 -20.05 -17.45
CA THR A 13 13.16 -20.31 -17.70
C THR A 13 13.87 -19.08 -18.26
N GLY A 14 13.15 -18.00 -18.56
CA GLY A 14 13.66 -16.73 -19.08
C GLY A 14 12.54 -15.70 -19.17
N ASP A 15 12.86 -14.49 -19.64
CA ASP A 15 11.86 -13.50 -20.01
C ASP A 15 11.27 -13.86 -21.39
N SER A 16 9.98 -13.60 -21.59
CA SER A 16 9.32 -13.61 -22.90
C SER A 16 9.76 -12.40 -23.74
N THR A 17 9.52 -12.46 -25.06
CA THR A 17 9.82 -11.34 -25.96
C THR A 17 9.13 -10.04 -25.51
N LEU A 18 7.89 -10.12 -25.03
CA LEU A 18 7.16 -8.97 -24.48
C LEU A 18 7.86 -8.36 -23.26
N GLU A 19 8.33 -9.20 -22.33
CA GLU A 19 9.03 -8.74 -21.13
C GLU A 19 10.39 -8.12 -21.47
N GLU A 20 11.13 -8.70 -22.43
CA GLU A 20 12.38 -8.13 -22.94
C GLU A 20 12.16 -6.78 -23.62
N GLU A 21 11.16 -6.66 -24.49
CA GLU A 21 10.83 -5.40 -25.17
C GLU A 21 10.38 -4.32 -24.17
N ILE A 22 9.55 -4.67 -23.17
CA ILE A 22 9.17 -3.74 -22.09
C ILE A 22 10.39 -3.27 -21.29
N LYS A 23 11.40 -4.13 -21.08
CA LYS A 23 12.66 -3.73 -20.42
C LYS A 23 13.47 -2.73 -21.24
N GLU A 24 13.27 -2.62 -22.54
CA GLU A 24 13.95 -1.61 -23.36
C GLU A 24 13.13 -0.31 -23.51
N ILE A 25 11.90 -0.28 -22.99
CA ILE A 25 11.04 0.91 -23.02
C ILE A 25 11.22 1.76 -21.76
N TYR A 26 11.46 3.06 -21.97
CA TYR A 26 11.68 4.05 -20.91
C TYR A 26 10.57 5.12 -20.84
N THR A 27 9.40 4.88 -21.44
CA THR A 27 8.27 5.79 -21.34
C THR A 27 7.65 5.73 -19.93
N PRO A 28 7.25 6.87 -19.34
CA PRO A 28 6.72 6.91 -17.96
C PRO A 28 5.56 5.94 -17.71
N ASP A 29 4.64 5.80 -18.68
CA ASP A 29 3.44 4.98 -18.56
C ASP A 29 3.73 3.47 -18.51
N LEU A 30 4.86 3.04 -19.07
CA LEU A 30 5.23 1.63 -19.20
C LEU A 30 6.36 1.22 -18.25
N LEU A 31 7.06 2.20 -17.67
CA LEU A 31 8.14 1.94 -16.72
C LEU A 31 7.68 1.11 -15.51
N LYS A 32 6.42 1.29 -15.09
CA LYS A 32 5.78 0.52 -14.01
C LYS A 32 5.63 -0.98 -14.32
N PHE A 33 5.66 -1.36 -15.59
CA PHE A 33 5.57 -2.75 -16.04
C PHE A 33 6.94 -3.40 -16.25
N ARG A 34 8.02 -2.64 -16.08
CA ARG A 34 9.39 -3.16 -16.23
C ARG A 34 9.68 -4.24 -15.19
N GLY A 35 9.98 -5.45 -15.67
CA GLY A 35 10.25 -6.61 -14.81
C GLY A 35 8.99 -7.19 -14.15
N VAL A 36 7.79 -6.76 -14.55
CA VAL A 36 6.55 -7.43 -14.16
C VAL A 36 6.39 -8.67 -15.05
N PRO A 37 6.11 -9.86 -14.46
CA PRO A 37 5.87 -11.07 -15.23
C PRO A 37 4.76 -10.87 -16.26
N LYS A 38 4.90 -11.45 -17.45
CA LYS A 38 3.91 -11.33 -18.54
C LYS A 38 2.48 -11.64 -18.08
N ALA A 39 2.30 -12.71 -17.30
CA ALA A 39 1.02 -13.09 -16.70
C ALA A 39 0.36 -12.00 -15.83
N LEU A 40 1.13 -11.03 -15.33
CA LEU A 40 0.67 -9.95 -14.46
C LEU A 40 0.59 -8.59 -15.18
N LEU A 41 0.89 -8.54 -16.48
CA LEU A 41 0.67 -7.34 -17.28
C LEU A 41 -0.83 -7.07 -17.45
N PRO A 42 -1.26 -5.79 -17.53
CA PRO A 42 -2.67 -5.44 -17.63
C PRO A 42 -3.28 -5.78 -19.00
N VAL A 43 -4.17 -6.77 -19.00
CA VAL A 43 -5.02 -7.16 -20.11
C VAL A 43 -6.40 -6.60 -19.81
N SER A 44 -6.92 -5.67 -20.63
CA SER A 44 -8.18 -4.97 -20.32
C SER A 44 -8.20 -4.53 -18.85
N GLY A 45 -7.21 -3.71 -18.47
CA GLY A 45 -7.15 -3.04 -17.16
C GLY A 45 -7.13 -3.94 -15.92
N LYS A 46 -6.87 -5.23 -16.05
CA LYS A 46 -6.55 -6.10 -14.91
C LYS A 46 -5.36 -6.99 -15.26
N PRO A 47 -4.57 -7.45 -14.29
CA PRO A 47 -3.52 -8.43 -14.57
C PRO A 47 -4.07 -9.63 -15.35
N GLY A 48 -3.39 -10.10 -16.39
CA GLY A 48 -3.86 -11.22 -17.24
C GLY A 48 -4.31 -12.44 -16.44
N LEU A 49 -3.52 -12.83 -15.43
CA LEU A 49 -3.81 -13.93 -14.51
C LEU A 49 -5.13 -13.75 -13.74
N THR A 50 -5.53 -12.52 -13.45
CA THR A 50 -6.77 -12.22 -12.73
C THR A 50 -7.99 -12.71 -13.50
N TRP A 51 -8.01 -12.55 -14.83
CA TRP A 51 -9.10 -13.05 -15.68
C TRP A 51 -9.30 -14.56 -15.56
N TRP A 52 -8.19 -15.28 -15.48
CA TRP A 52 -8.23 -16.72 -15.30
C TRP A 52 -8.64 -17.13 -13.89
N TYR A 53 -8.04 -16.51 -12.87
CA TYR A 53 -8.33 -16.84 -11.48
C TYR A 53 -9.78 -16.54 -11.08
N GLU A 54 -10.32 -15.37 -11.44
CA GLU A 54 -11.72 -15.00 -11.16
C GLU A 54 -12.71 -16.01 -11.75
N SER A 55 -12.37 -16.62 -12.87
CA SER A 55 -13.20 -17.63 -13.54
C SER A 55 -13.04 -19.03 -12.97
N ALA A 56 -11.85 -19.37 -12.48
CA ALA A 56 -11.53 -20.70 -11.98
C ALA A 56 -11.86 -20.89 -10.49
N ARG A 57 -11.84 -19.85 -9.66
CA ARG A 57 -11.90 -19.98 -8.19
C ARG A 57 -13.15 -20.70 -7.65
N ASP A 58 -14.27 -20.63 -8.38
CA ASP A 58 -15.54 -21.27 -7.99
C ASP A 58 -15.70 -22.69 -8.58
N LEU A 59 -14.80 -23.08 -9.50
CA LEU A 59 -14.83 -24.38 -10.19
C LEU A 59 -13.91 -25.42 -9.54
N PHE A 60 -12.95 -24.99 -8.73
CA PHE A 60 -11.94 -25.87 -8.11
C PHE A 60 -11.93 -25.70 -6.59
N ASP A 61 -11.80 -26.82 -5.86
CA ASP A 61 -11.70 -26.80 -4.40
C ASP A 61 -10.40 -26.16 -3.92
N TYR A 62 -9.34 -26.32 -4.72
CA TYR A 62 -8.00 -25.80 -4.41
C TYR A 62 -7.37 -25.20 -5.67
N VAL A 63 -6.80 -24.00 -5.52
CA VAL A 63 -6.02 -23.34 -6.57
C VAL A 63 -4.63 -23.02 -6.02
N TYR A 64 -3.59 -23.43 -6.74
CA TYR A 64 -2.18 -23.17 -6.41
C TYR A 64 -1.49 -22.44 -7.56
N ILE A 65 -0.57 -21.52 -7.22
CA ILE A 65 0.32 -20.87 -8.18
C ILE A 65 1.74 -21.34 -7.89
N VAL A 66 2.44 -21.85 -8.90
CA VAL A 66 3.84 -22.28 -8.78
C VAL A 66 4.71 -21.28 -9.48
N THR A 67 5.75 -20.77 -8.81
CA THR A 67 6.64 -19.78 -9.40
C THR A 67 8.06 -19.90 -8.90
N ASN A 68 9.01 -19.33 -9.66
CA ASN A 68 10.42 -19.30 -9.29
C ASN A 68 10.69 -18.20 -8.23
N ALA A 69 11.89 -18.24 -7.63
CA ALA A 69 12.28 -17.26 -6.62
C ALA A 69 12.41 -15.83 -7.20
N HIS A 70 12.60 -15.70 -8.51
CA HIS A 70 12.66 -14.41 -9.21
C HIS A 70 11.30 -13.71 -9.22
N ASN A 71 10.25 -14.42 -9.63
CA ASN A 71 8.91 -13.87 -9.80
C ASN A 71 8.03 -13.97 -8.54
N TYR A 72 8.45 -14.71 -7.51
CA TYR A 72 7.68 -14.94 -6.28
C TYR A 72 7.09 -13.67 -5.66
N LYS A 73 7.87 -12.58 -5.56
CA LYS A 73 7.39 -11.32 -4.98
C LYS A 73 6.32 -10.62 -5.82
N HIS A 74 6.28 -10.86 -7.13
CA HIS A 74 5.22 -10.32 -7.98
C HIS A 74 3.90 -11.04 -7.73
N TYR A 75 3.91 -12.37 -7.69
CA TYR A 75 2.72 -13.17 -7.40
C TYR A 75 2.23 -13.01 -5.96
N GLU A 76 3.13 -12.87 -4.97
CA GLU A 76 2.78 -12.58 -3.57
C GLU A 76 2.03 -11.24 -3.43
N ARG A 77 2.48 -10.21 -4.16
CA ARG A 77 1.80 -8.91 -4.23
C ARG A 77 0.45 -9.02 -4.93
N TRP A 78 0.40 -9.70 -6.07
CA TRP A 78 -0.85 -9.94 -6.80
C TRP A 78 -1.90 -10.65 -5.93
N ALA A 79 -1.52 -11.72 -5.23
CA ALA A 79 -2.44 -12.50 -4.40
C ALA A 79 -3.06 -11.68 -3.27
N SER A 80 -2.28 -10.76 -2.69
CA SER A 80 -2.74 -9.85 -1.64
C SER A 80 -3.88 -8.93 -2.09
N GLY A 81 -3.96 -8.63 -3.40
CA GLY A 81 -5.00 -7.78 -3.98
C GLY A 81 -6.20 -8.52 -4.55
N HIS A 82 -6.22 -9.86 -4.55
CA HIS A 82 -7.25 -10.67 -5.22
C HIS A 82 -7.84 -11.77 -4.31
N GLU A 83 -7.74 -11.60 -2.98
CA GLU A 83 -8.22 -12.58 -1.99
C GLU A 83 -7.68 -14.01 -2.24
N PHE A 84 -6.47 -14.13 -2.81
CA PHE A 84 -5.81 -15.41 -3.04
C PHE A 84 -4.93 -15.78 -1.84
N PRO A 85 -5.07 -16.98 -1.23
CA PRO A 85 -4.26 -17.37 -0.08
C PRO A 85 -2.76 -17.39 -0.42
N ARG A 86 -1.95 -16.60 0.30
CA ARG A 86 -0.49 -16.48 0.02
C ARG A 86 0.23 -17.82 0.18
N GLU A 87 -0.24 -18.65 1.09
CA GLU A 87 0.23 -20.02 1.32
C GLU A 87 0.00 -20.95 0.13
N ASN A 88 -0.84 -20.56 -0.82
CA ASN A 88 -1.08 -21.30 -2.06
C ASN A 88 -0.14 -20.87 -3.20
N ILE A 89 0.76 -19.91 -2.96
CA ILE A 89 1.87 -19.60 -3.87
C ILE A 89 3.10 -20.42 -3.45
N ILE A 90 3.49 -21.35 -4.31
CA ILE A 90 4.61 -22.27 -4.09
C ILE A 90 5.86 -21.72 -4.79
N ASN A 91 6.86 -21.36 -3.99
CA ASN A 91 8.17 -20.96 -4.49
C ASN A 91 9.04 -22.19 -4.70
N THR A 92 9.53 -22.40 -5.93
CA THR A 92 10.37 -23.54 -6.28
C THR A 92 11.82 -23.40 -5.79
N GLY A 93 12.22 -22.21 -5.33
CA GLY A 93 13.60 -21.88 -4.94
C GLY A 93 14.53 -21.66 -6.14
N PHE A 94 14.06 -21.91 -7.36
CA PHE A 94 14.82 -21.75 -8.58
C PHE A 94 15.12 -20.27 -8.86
N ARG A 95 16.38 -19.96 -9.23
CA ARG A 95 16.79 -18.66 -9.78
C ARG A 95 17.28 -18.90 -11.20
N TYR A 96 16.62 -18.34 -12.20
CA TYR A 96 17.16 -18.33 -13.56
C TYR A 96 18.38 -17.37 -13.65
N VAL A 97 19.34 -17.70 -14.51
CA VAL A 97 20.57 -16.95 -14.74
C VAL A 97 20.38 -16.03 -15.95
N GLU A 98 20.35 -14.71 -15.74
CA GLU A 98 20.43 -13.74 -16.84
C GLU A 98 21.71 -13.99 -17.65
N HIS A 99 21.59 -14.44 -18.90
CA HIS A 99 22.70 -14.43 -19.85
C HIS A 99 23.00 -12.99 -20.26
N LYS A 100 23.71 -12.26 -19.39
CA LYS A 100 24.34 -11.00 -19.79
C LYS A 100 25.47 -11.31 -20.78
N HIS A 101 25.28 -10.92 -22.04
CA HIS A 101 26.39 -10.64 -22.93
C HIS A 101 27.28 -9.54 -22.32
N ARG A 102 28.26 -9.95 -21.50
CA ARG A 102 29.34 -9.07 -21.07
C ARG A 102 30.63 -9.88 -20.97
N ILE A 103 31.35 -9.93 -22.10
CA ILE A 103 32.80 -10.08 -22.08
C ILE A 103 33.33 -8.94 -21.20
N THR A 104 33.84 -9.25 -20.01
CA THR A 104 34.99 -8.56 -19.40
C THR A 104 35.39 -9.23 -18.09
N ASN A 105 36.65 -9.64 -18.04
CA ASN A 105 37.38 -10.08 -16.86
C ASN A 105 37.23 -9.09 -15.69
N ARG A 106 36.87 -9.59 -14.50
CA ARG A 106 37.62 -9.39 -13.24
C ARG A 106 36.92 -10.04 -12.05
N SER A 107 37.69 -10.88 -11.38
CA SER A 107 37.51 -11.43 -10.04
C SER A 107 37.32 -10.35 -8.98
N ALA A 108 36.21 -10.39 -8.24
CA ALA A 108 36.08 -9.74 -6.93
C ALA A 108 35.07 -10.50 -6.06
N SER A 109 35.60 -11.15 -5.03
CA SER A 109 34.88 -11.85 -3.96
C SER A 109 34.15 -10.87 -3.04
N ILE A 110 32.84 -11.05 -2.85
CA ILE A 110 32.08 -10.39 -1.77
C ILE A 110 31.43 -11.47 -0.90
N LYS A 111 31.85 -11.52 0.36
CA LYS A 111 31.30 -12.37 1.43
C LYS A 111 29.99 -11.76 1.94
N CYS A 112 28.93 -12.56 2.06
CA CYS A 112 27.77 -12.29 2.93
C CYS A 112 27.84 -13.12 4.22
N PRO A 113 27.46 -12.59 5.40
CA PRO A 113 27.44 -13.33 6.64
C PRO A 113 26.06 -13.97 6.93
N SER A 114 26.07 -15.29 7.21
CA SER A 114 25.34 -16.11 8.22
C SER A 114 23.86 -15.76 8.57
N LYS A 115 22.89 -16.67 8.76
CA LYS A 115 22.87 -18.04 9.35
C LYS A 115 21.60 -18.79 8.92
N HIS A 116 21.75 -19.98 8.34
CA HIS A 116 20.97 -21.22 8.56
C HIS A 116 21.65 -22.29 7.68
N PRO A 117 22.20 -23.38 8.24
CA PRO A 117 22.96 -24.34 7.46
C PRO A 117 21.98 -25.31 6.78
N PHE A 118 21.68 -25.10 5.50
CA PHE A 118 21.25 -26.20 4.65
C PHE A 118 22.50 -26.89 4.10
N PRO A 119 22.63 -28.22 4.23
CA PRO A 119 23.85 -28.93 3.87
C PRO A 119 24.15 -28.86 2.36
N PRO A 120 25.44 -28.85 1.93
CA PRO A 120 25.83 -28.56 0.54
C PRO A 120 25.65 -29.73 -0.46
N HIS A 121 24.77 -30.70 -0.21
CA HIS A 121 24.66 -31.93 -1.00
C HIS A 121 23.32 -32.14 -1.72
N LEU A 122 22.55 -31.09 -2.00
CA LEU A 122 21.33 -31.15 -2.85
C LEU A 122 21.45 -30.30 -4.13
N LEU A 123 22.63 -30.27 -4.75
CA LEU A 123 22.72 -29.93 -6.17
C LEU A 123 22.45 -31.21 -6.95
N SER A 124 21.18 -31.50 -7.26
CA SER A 124 20.80 -32.54 -8.22
C SER A 124 20.29 -31.91 -9.52
N PRO A 125 20.62 -32.48 -10.70
CA PRO A 125 20.43 -31.86 -12.02
C PRO A 125 19.07 -32.21 -12.64
N SER A 126 17.97 -31.76 -12.06
CA SER A 126 16.62 -32.05 -12.57
C SER A 126 15.64 -30.88 -12.35
N HIS A 127 15.82 -29.77 -13.07
CA HIS A 127 14.85 -28.67 -13.07
C HIS A 127 14.01 -28.72 -14.34
N GLY A 128 12.69 -28.74 -14.17
CA GLY A 128 11.71 -28.77 -15.25
C GLY A 128 10.28 -28.97 -14.70
N ALA A 129 9.27 -28.85 -15.56
CA ALA A 129 7.85 -28.76 -15.17
C ALA A 129 7.34 -29.89 -14.27
N ILE A 130 7.89 -31.08 -14.47
CA ILE A 130 7.56 -32.25 -13.68
C ILE A 130 8.07 -32.12 -12.24
N SER A 131 9.24 -31.50 -12.04
CA SER A 131 9.77 -31.23 -10.70
C SER A 131 8.92 -30.19 -9.96
N ASP A 132 8.44 -29.17 -10.68
CA ASP A 132 7.54 -28.14 -10.13
C ASP A 132 6.18 -28.74 -9.74
N LEU A 133 5.61 -29.58 -10.61
CA LEU A 133 4.40 -30.35 -10.31
C LEU A 133 4.60 -31.23 -9.07
N PHE A 134 5.73 -31.95 -8.97
CA PHE A 134 6.00 -32.79 -7.80
C PHE A 134 6.18 -32.03 -6.50
N LEU A 135 6.79 -30.85 -6.57
CA LEU A 135 6.93 -30.00 -5.42
C LEU A 135 5.54 -29.66 -4.83
N VAL A 136 4.58 -29.31 -5.69
CA VAL A 136 3.21 -28.99 -5.24
C VAL A 136 2.49 -30.23 -4.70
N LEU A 137 2.50 -31.33 -5.46
CA LEU A 137 1.85 -32.58 -5.05
C LEU A 137 2.34 -33.05 -3.67
N ARG A 138 3.65 -32.96 -3.43
CA ARG A 138 4.28 -33.34 -2.16
C ARG A 138 3.95 -32.37 -1.02
N ILE A 139 4.02 -31.06 -1.27
CA ILE A 139 3.80 -30.05 -0.22
C ILE A 139 2.32 -30.00 0.20
N LYS A 140 1.40 -30.16 -0.75
CA LYS A 140 -0.04 -29.97 -0.53
C LYS A 140 -0.82 -31.26 -0.35
N THR A 141 -0.19 -32.43 -0.49
CA THR A 141 -0.80 -33.75 -0.26
C THR A 141 -2.07 -33.92 -1.10
N ILE A 142 -2.00 -33.60 -2.39
CA ILE A 142 -3.16 -33.62 -3.30
C ILE A 142 -3.50 -35.07 -3.66
N SER A 143 -4.72 -35.50 -3.39
CA SER A 143 -5.21 -36.86 -3.66
C SER A 143 -6.31 -36.95 -4.74
N GLY A 144 -6.63 -35.81 -5.36
CA GLY A 144 -7.69 -35.66 -6.36
C GLY A 144 -7.16 -35.45 -7.79
N SER A 145 -8.06 -35.15 -8.72
CA SER A 145 -7.67 -34.79 -10.09
C SER A 145 -7.03 -33.40 -10.12
N VAL A 146 -6.00 -33.24 -10.93
CA VAL A 146 -5.23 -31.98 -11.04
C VAL A 146 -5.31 -31.44 -12.45
N LEU A 147 -5.79 -30.21 -12.62
CA LEU A 147 -5.67 -29.44 -13.85
C LEU A 147 -4.43 -28.55 -13.78
N LEU A 148 -3.54 -28.64 -14.78
CA LEU A 148 -2.40 -27.76 -14.96
C LEU A 148 -2.61 -26.79 -16.11
N THR A 149 -2.24 -25.53 -15.91
CA THR A 149 -2.40 -24.45 -16.89
C THR A 149 -1.27 -23.42 -16.76
N PRO A 150 -0.83 -22.75 -17.83
CA PRO A 150 0.12 -21.66 -17.74
C PRO A 150 -0.51 -20.40 -17.12
N ALA A 151 0.30 -19.61 -16.41
CA ALA A 151 -0.16 -18.35 -15.80
C ALA A 151 -0.56 -17.26 -16.82
N GLU A 152 -0.10 -17.39 -18.07
CA GLU A 152 -0.38 -16.44 -19.16
C GLU A 152 -1.72 -16.71 -19.85
N LEU A 153 -2.51 -17.68 -19.39
CA LEU A 153 -3.83 -17.94 -19.95
C LEU A 153 -4.77 -16.78 -19.65
N ILE A 154 -5.24 -16.10 -20.70
CA ILE A 154 -6.35 -15.14 -20.62
C ILE A 154 -7.63 -15.89 -20.97
N TYR A 155 -8.53 -16.06 -20.00
CA TYR A 155 -9.76 -16.80 -20.17
C TYR A 155 -10.96 -15.86 -20.32
N ASP A 156 -11.64 -15.94 -21.46
CA ASP A 156 -12.92 -15.30 -21.71
C ASP A 156 -14.04 -16.30 -21.38
N ARG A 157 -14.75 -16.09 -20.26
CA ARG A 157 -15.83 -17.00 -19.84
C ARG A 157 -17.02 -16.97 -20.80
N GLU A 158 -17.33 -15.85 -21.44
CA GLU A 158 -18.47 -15.79 -22.36
C GLU A 158 -18.16 -16.57 -23.65
N ALA A 159 -16.94 -16.44 -24.17
CA ALA A 159 -16.53 -17.13 -25.39
C ALA A 159 -16.15 -18.61 -25.16
N LEU A 160 -15.52 -18.94 -24.01
CA LEU A 160 -14.92 -20.25 -23.74
C LEU A 160 -15.62 -21.05 -22.62
N GLY A 161 -16.53 -20.42 -21.87
CA GLY A 161 -17.25 -20.99 -20.71
C GLY A 161 -17.92 -22.33 -20.99
N PRO A 162 -18.92 -22.39 -21.89
CA PRO A 162 -19.69 -23.61 -22.12
C PRO A 162 -18.84 -24.80 -22.59
N ALA A 163 -17.85 -24.56 -23.44
CA ALA A 163 -16.93 -25.60 -23.92
C ALA A 163 -16.02 -26.12 -22.80
N PHE A 164 -15.52 -25.21 -21.95
CA PHE A 164 -14.64 -25.53 -20.84
C PHE A 164 -15.38 -26.23 -19.69
N GLU A 165 -16.54 -25.73 -19.27
CA GLU A 165 -17.36 -26.35 -18.22
C GLU A 165 -17.83 -27.76 -18.64
N SER A 166 -18.20 -27.95 -19.91
CA SER A 166 -18.52 -29.28 -20.45
C SER A 166 -17.30 -30.24 -20.43
N ALA A 167 -16.09 -29.72 -20.66
CA ALA A 167 -14.87 -30.53 -20.59
C ALA A 167 -14.52 -30.96 -19.14
N LEU A 168 -14.98 -30.21 -18.13
CA LEU A 168 -14.77 -30.53 -16.71
C LEU A 168 -15.85 -31.46 -16.12
N ASP A 169 -17.09 -31.43 -16.61
CA ASP A 169 -18.24 -32.18 -16.05
C ASP A 169 -18.27 -33.68 -16.42
N HIS A 170 -17.51 -34.11 -17.44
CA HIS A 170 -17.48 -35.51 -17.85
C HIS A 170 -16.70 -36.38 -16.85
N ARG A 171 -17.43 -36.96 -15.89
CA ARG A 171 -17.03 -38.00 -14.93
C ARG A 171 -15.80 -38.80 -15.41
N GLY A 172 -14.65 -38.51 -14.79
CA GLY A 172 -13.43 -39.32 -14.79
C GLY A 172 -13.13 -40.08 -16.08
N ASN A 173 -12.21 -39.53 -16.90
CA ASN A 173 -11.59 -40.11 -18.10
C ASN A 173 -12.18 -39.63 -19.44
N ARG A 174 -12.04 -38.34 -19.75
CA ARG A 174 -12.01 -37.78 -21.12
C ARG A 174 -11.59 -36.30 -21.02
N ILE A 175 -10.50 -35.90 -21.69
CA ILE A 175 -10.29 -34.48 -22.03
C ILE A 175 -10.55 -34.36 -23.53
N LEU A 176 -11.46 -33.48 -23.91
CA LEU A 176 -11.80 -33.13 -25.30
C LEU A 176 -11.87 -31.61 -25.39
N LEU A 177 -11.18 -30.99 -26.34
CA LEU A 177 -11.62 -29.75 -27.00
C LEU A 177 -11.26 -29.83 -28.50
N HIS A 178 -12.26 -29.83 -29.38
CA HIS A 178 -12.15 -29.78 -30.86
C HIS A 178 -13.03 -28.63 -31.40
N GLU A 179 -12.66 -28.04 -32.55
CA GLU A 179 -13.49 -27.08 -33.29
C GLU A 179 -13.90 -27.65 -34.66
N ALA A 180 -15.19 -27.47 -34.98
CA ALA A 180 -15.83 -27.48 -36.30
C ALA A 180 -16.65 -28.72 -36.70
N ASP A 181 -17.93 -28.46 -37.00
CA ASP A 181 -18.71 -29.20 -38.01
C ASP A 181 -17.93 -29.13 -39.34
N LEU A 182 -17.66 -30.21 -40.09
CA LEU A 182 -18.58 -31.21 -40.64
C LEU A 182 -17.94 -32.61 -40.73
N ASP A 183 -18.74 -33.61 -40.36
CA ASP A 183 -18.84 -34.98 -40.89
C ASP A 183 -17.95 -36.16 -40.45
N HIS A 184 -16.88 -36.05 -39.67
CA HIS A 184 -16.16 -37.27 -39.24
C HIS A 184 -15.84 -37.32 -37.73
N THR A 185 -16.58 -38.18 -37.03
CA THR A 185 -16.40 -38.53 -35.61
C THR A 185 -15.14 -39.37 -35.42
N VAL A 186 -14.16 -38.89 -34.65
CA VAL A 186 -13.11 -39.73 -34.09
C VAL A 186 -13.12 -39.62 -32.58
N THR A 187 -13.58 -40.69 -31.93
CA THR A 187 -13.62 -40.89 -30.48
C THR A 187 -12.41 -41.73 -30.06
N LEU A 188 -11.62 -41.30 -29.08
CA LEU A 188 -10.59 -42.16 -28.47
C LEU A 188 -10.70 -42.14 -26.94
N SER A 189 -10.71 -43.34 -26.37
CA SER A 189 -10.85 -43.63 -24.95
C SER A 189 -9.56 -44.28 -24.45
N VAL A 190 -9.08 -43.87 -23.28
CA VAL A 190 -7.87 -44.42 -22.65
C VAL A 190 -8.27 -45.40 -21.54
N HIS A 191 -8.09 -46.68 -21.78
CA HIS A 191 -8.14 -47.71 -20.74
C HIS A 191 -6.72 -47.91 -20.17
N ALA A 192 -6.51 -47.51 -18.92
CA ALA A 192 -5.32 -47.88 -18.15
C ALA A 192 -5.47 -49.32 -17.63
N GLU A 193 -5.20 -50.29 -18.50
CA GLU A 193 -5.02 -51.71 -18.14
C GLU A 193 -3.74 -52.24 -18.82
N SER A 194 -2.56 -51.81 -18.36
CA SER A 194 -1.33 -52.64 -18.39
C SER A 194 -0.13 -51.88 -17.84
N ASN A 195 0.74 -52.64 -17.19
CA ASN A 195 1.85 -52.19 -16.36
C ASN A 195 3.18 -52.05 -17.16
N GLU A 196 3.11 -51.78 -18.46
CA GLU A 196 4.26 -51.86 -19.38
C GLU A 196 4.65 -50.47 -19.90
N LEU A 197 5.49 -49.78 -19.14
CA LEU A 197 6.09 -48.48 -19.50
C LEU A 197 7.59 -48.58 -19.83
N ILE A 198 8.10 -49.80 -20.05
CA ILE A 198 9.53 -50.08 -20.15
C ILE A 198 9.79 -51.23 -21.15
N ASP A 199 9.68 -50.97 -22.45
CA ASP A 199 10.68 -51.41 -23.45
C ASP A 199 10.29 -51.02 -24.88
N GLY A 200 11.30 -50.70 -25.68
CA GLY A 200 11.30 -50.96 -27.12
C GLY A 200 11.02 -49.79 -28.07
N ASP A 201 12.07 -49.40 -28.79
CA ASP A 201 12.08 -48.69 -30.08
C ASP A 201 10.81 -48.90 -30.91
N HIS A 202 10.18 -47.81 -31.38
CA HIS A 202 9.54 -47.71 -32.70
C HIS A 202 9.22 -46.25 -33.08
N ASP A 203 9.75 -45.84 -34.24
CA ASP A 203 9.48 -44.56 -34.90
C ASP A 203 8.01 -44.45 -35.35
N ALA A 204 7.29 -43.49 -34.76
CA ALA A 204 6.11 -42.86 -35.34
C ALA A 204 5.97 -41.45 -34.74
N ALA A 205 6.54 -40.45 -35.42
CA ALA A 205 6.40 -39.05 -35.01
C ALA A 205 4.95 -38.58 -35.25
N MET A 206 4.23 -38.26 -34.17
CA MET A 206 2.99 -37.50 -34.26
C MET A 206 3.33 -36.03 -34.46
N ASN A 207 2.94 -35.46 -35.61
CA ASN A 207 2.95 -34.01 -35.79
C ASN A 207 1.80 -33.41 -34.98
N LEU A 208 2.11 -32.86 -33.79
CA LEU A 208 1.21 -31.93 -33.13
C LEU A 208 1.29 -30.60 -33.87
N THR A 209 0.16 -30.11 -34.38
CA THR A 209 0.08 -28.81 -35.05
C THR A 209 -0.14 -27.65 -34.07
N ALA A 210 -0.43 -27.90 -32.78
CA ALA A 210 -0.61 -26.87 -31.75
C ALA A 210 -0.33 -27.36 -30.31
N SER A 211 0.09 -26.44 -29.42
CA SER A 211 0.35 -26.69 -27.99
C SER A 211 -0.96 -26.68 -27.16
N PRO A 212 -1.16 -27.60 -26.20
CA PRO A 212 -2.36 -27.67 -25.37
C PRO A 212 -2.41 -26.53 -24.35
N VAL A 213 -3.59 -25.97 -24.09
CA VAL A 213 -3.78 -24.84 -23.16
C VAL A 213 -3.89 -25.27 -21.69
N ALA A 214 -4.28 -26.52 -21.45
CA ALA A 214 -4.27 -27.12 -20.10
C ALA A 214 -4.08 -28.65 -20.17
N VAL A 215 -3.65 -29.27 -19.06
CA VAL A 215 -3.42 -30.72 -18.93
C VAL A 215 -4.06 -31.24 -17.65
N VAL A 216 -4.87 -32.31 -17.72
CA VAL A 216 -5.46 -32.95 -16.52
C VAL A 216 -4.72 -34.24 -16.19
N PHE A 217 -4.40 -34.41 -14.91
CA PHE A 217 -3.88 -35.65 -14.33
C PHE A 217 -4.94 -36.25 -13.40
N ASP A 218 -5.30 -37.51 -13.63
CA ASP A 218 -6.06 -38.31 -12.66
C ASP A 218 -5.13 -38.97 -11.65
N HIS A 219 -5.70 -39.63 -10.63
CA HIS A 219 -4.93 -40.30 -9.58
C HIS A 219 -3.90 -41.30 -10.14
N LYS A 220 -4.27 -42.09 -11.15
CA LYS A 220 -3.38 -43.10 -11.76
C LYS A 220 -2.23 -42.45 -12.54
N SER A 221 -2.51 -41.34 -13.23
CA SER A 221 -1.53 -40.57 -13.98
C SER A 221 -0.53 -39.88 -13.05
N ILE A 222 -1.00 -39.38 -11.89
CA ILE A 222 -0.12 -38.81 -10.85
C ILE A 222 0.89 -39.86 -10.36
N GLU A 223 0.42 -41.06 -9.98
CA GLU A 223 1.30 -42.16 -9.56
C GLU A 223 2.32 -42.58 -10.63
N ALA A 224 1.91 -42.58 -11.90
CA ALA A 224 2.79 -42.92 -13.02
C ALA A 224 3.90 -41.88 -13.21
N VAL A 225 3.57 -40.59 -13.13
CA VAL A 225 4.54 -39.50 -13.24
C VAL A 225 5.48 -39.51 -12.02
N GLU A 226 5.00 -39.87 -10.81
CA GLU A 226 5.82 -39.99 -9.58
C GLU A 226 6.90 -41.06 -9.74
N LYS A 227 6.48 -42.24 -10.21
CA LYS A 227 7.39 -43.34 -10.49
C LYS A 227 8.45 -42.93 -11.50
N TYR A 228 8.06 -42.18 -12.53
CA TYR A 228 8.98 -41.68 -13.56
C TYR A 228 9.99 -40.65 -13.02
N HIS A 229 9.57 -39.65 -12.24
CA HIS A 229 10.49 -38.67 -11.67
C HIS A 229 11.55 -39.33 -10.77
N ASN A 230 11.14 -40.35 -10.01
CA ASN A 230 12.06 -41.14 -9.19
C ASN A 230 13.05 -41.96 -10.02
N LEU A 231 12.64 -42.46 -11.20
CA LEU A 231 13.49 -43.18 -12.16
C LEU A 231 14.42 -42.26 -12.97
N ALA A 232 14.00 -41.04 -13.30
CA ALA A 232 14.72 -40.12 -14.18
C ALA A 232 15.88 -39.37 -13.50
N ASN A 233 16.02 -39.47 -12.17
CA ASN A 233 17.11 -38.87 -11.40
C ASN A 233 18.48 -39.55 -11.60
N SER A 234 18.67 -40.36 -12.64
CA SER A 234 19.89 -41.15 -12.91
C SER A 234 20.71 -40.75 -14.15
N GLY A 235 20.54 -39.55 -14.73
CA GLY A 235 21.43 -39.08 -15.81
C GLY A 235 21.25 -37.62 -16.26
N PRO A 236 22.26 -37.01 -16.93
CA PRO A 236 22.22 -35.62 -17.35
C PRO A 236 21.24 -35.42 -18.52
N ARG A 237 20.28 -34.49 -18.37
CA ARG A 237 19.34 -34.10 -19.44
C ARG A 237 19.92 -32.99 -20.32
N LYS A 238 19.70 -33.06 -21.63
CA LYS A 238 19.94 -31.95 -22.57
C LYS A 238 18.90 -30.86 -22.34
N CYS A 239 19.35 -29.63 -22.12
CA CYS A 239 18.51 -28.45 -21.99
C CYS A 239 17.86 -28.14 -23.36
N VAL A 240 16.54 -28.28 -23.46
CA VAL A 240 15.78 -27.82 -24.63
C VAL A 240 15.50 -26.34 -24.42
N THR A 241 15.86 -25.50 -25.39
CA THR A 241 15.55 -24.07 -25.42
C THR A 241 14.04 -23.87 -25.57
N THR A 242 13.31 -23.97 -24.46
CA THR A 242 11.89 -23.63 -24.33
C THR A 242 11.78 -22.48 -23.34
N THR A 243 10.96 -21.47 -23.67
CA THR A 243 10.88 -20.19 -22.93
C THR A 243 10.03 -20.29 -21.67
N THR A 244 9.09 -21.25 -21.62
CA THR A 244 8.26 -21.50 -20.42
C THR A 244 8.38 -22.94 -19.95
N ILE A 245 8.26 -23.15 -18.64
CA ILE A 245 8.27 -24.48 -18.03
C ILE A 245 7.03 -25.28 -18.49
N TYR A 246 5.91 -24.63 -18.74
CA TYR A 246 4.72 -25.31 -19.27
C TYR A 246 4.98 -25.92 -20.67
N ASP A 247 5.70 -25.23 -21.55
CA ASP A 247 6.09 -25.80 -22.86
C ASP A 247 7.03 -27.01 -22.72
N GLU A 248 7.90 -27.02 -21.71
CA GLU A 248 8.73 -28.19 -21.38
C GLU A 248 7.86 -29.39 -20.98
N LEU A 249 6.81 -29.17 -20.18
CA LEU A 249 5.85 -30.22 -19.80
C LEU A 249 5.18 -30.81 -21.04
N VAL A 250 4.66 -29.95 -21.90
CA VAL A 250 3.97 -30.36 -23.13
C VAL A 250 4.92 -31.16 -24.01
N ASN A 251 6.11 -30.63 -24.30
CA ASN A 251 7.09 -31.31 -25.12
C ASN A 251 7.52 -32.65 -24.53
N PHE A 252 7.66 -32.73 -23.20
CA PHE A 252 7.94 -33.98 -22.51
C PHE A 252 6.83 -35.02 -22.72
N LEU A 253 5.57 -34.61 -22.55
CA LEU A 253 4.42 -35.50 -22.72
C LEU A 253 4.29 -35.97 -24.19
N THR A 254 4.51 -35.05 -25.13
CA THR A 254 4.48 -35.31 -26.58
C THR A 254 5.56 -36.29 -27.03
N ALA A 255 6.81 -36.07 -26.61
CA ALA A 255 7.97 -36.86 -27.06
C ALA A 255 7.90 -38.34 -26.62
N ARG A 256 6.98 -38.70 -25.73
CA ARG A 256 6.83 -40.06 -25.19
C ARG A 256 5.50 -40.71 -25.50
N ALA A 257 4.71 -40.13 -26.40
CA ALA A 257 3.43 -40.70 -26.84
C ALA A 257 3.55 -41.97 -27.73
N SER A 258 4.72 -42.62 -27.80
CA SER A 258 4.90 -43.90 -28.48
C SER A 258 4.45 -45.06 -27.58
N SER A 259 3.37 -45.74 -27.99
CA SER A 259 2.60 -46.80 -27.32
C SER A 259 1.51 -46.31 -26.32
N ARG A 260 0.26 -46.35 -26.80
CA ARG A 260 -1.03 -46.14 -26.10
C ARG A 260 -1.07 -45.03 -25.01
N HIS A 261 -1.30 -43.81 -25.52
CA HIS A 261 -1.90 -42.61 -24.89
C HIS A 261 -0.98 -41.75 -23.99
N PRO A 262 -0.96 -40.41 -24.20
CA PRO A 262 -2.13 -39.53 -24.04
C PRO A 262 -2.55 -38.77 -25.31
N VAL A 263 -3.86 -38.53 -25.44
CA VAL A 263 -4.46 -37.66 -26.46
C VAL A 263 -4.49 -36.23 -25.92
N LEU A 264 -3.67 -35.35 -26.49
CA LEU A 264 -3.78 -33.90 -26.30
C LEU A 264 -4.48 -33.34 -27.52
N THR A 265 -5.79 -33.09 -27.42
CA THR A 265 -6.53 -32.38 -28.46
C THR A 265 -6.40 -30.88 -28.27
N SER A 266 -5.93 -30.22 -29.31
CA SER A 266 -5.69 -28.79 -29.41
C SER A 266 -6.74 -28.16 -30.31
N PHE A 267 -7.74 -27.45 -29.80
CA PHE A 267 -8.57 -26.59 -30.65
C PHE A 267 -9.20 -25.44 -29.89
N LEU A 268 -9.12 -24.26 -30.51
CA LEU A 268 -10.19 -23.29 -30.79
C LEU A 268 -9.52 -22.17 -31.63
N PRO A 269 -9.77 -22.04 -32.94
CA PRO A 269 -9.38 -20.86 -33.68
C PRO A 269 -10.34 -19.69 -33.39
N ASN A 270 -9.81 -18.48 -33.54
CA ASN A 270 -10.48 -17.18 -33.43
C ASN A 270 -10.68 -16.58 -32.02
N ALA A 271 -9.99 -17.04 -30.98
CA ALA A 271 -9.89 -16.29 -29.71
C ALA A 271 -8.56 -15.52 -29.63
N PRO A 272 -8.53 -14.18 -29.80
CA PRO A 272 -7.30 -13.38 -29.70
C PRO A 272 -6.58 -13.55 -28.36
N THR A 273 -7.27 -13.94 -27.30
CA THR A 273 -6.74 -14.15 -25.95
C THR A 273 -5.78 -15.32 -25.84
N LEU A 274 -5.95 -16.39 -26.64
CA LEU A 274 -5.12 -17.60 -26.56
C LEU A 274 -3.72 -17.40 -27.15
N SER A 275 -3.58 -16.54 -28.17
CA SER A 275 -2.27 -16.22 -28.73
C SER A 275 -1.38 -15.45 -27.75
N TYR A 276 -1.93 -14.98 -26.61
CA TYR A 276 -1.16 -14.37 -25.54
C TYR A 276 -0.24 -15.39 -24.86
N LEU A 277 -0.53 -16.69 -24.93
CA LEU A 277 0.33 -17.75 -24.40
C LEU A 277 1.68 -17.85 -25.12
N THR A 278 1.77 -17.27 -26.32
CA THR A 278 2.97 -17.43 -27.15
C THR A 278 4.14 -16.67 -26.53
N PRO A 279 5.31 -17.29 -26.31
CA PRO A 279 6.47 -16.59 -25.75
C PRO A 279 6.98 -15.46 -26.64
N THR A 280 6.66 -15.50 -27.94
CA THR A 280 7.03 -14.53 -28.97
C THR A 280 6.03 -13.37 -29.11
N THR A 281 5.05 -13.24 -28.22
CA THR A 281 4.17 -12.05 -28.20
C THR A 281 5.03 -10.79 -28.09
N THR A 282 4.86 -9.85 -29.02
CA THR A 282 5.59 -8.58 -29.03
C THR A 282 4.81 -7.49 -28.29
N PHE A 283 5.49 -6.42 -27.92
CA PHE A 283 4.89 -5.21 -27.36
C PHE A 283 3.87 -4.56 -28.31
N SER A 284 4.14 -4.61 -29.63
CA SER A 284 3.19 -4.11 -30.63
C SER A 284 1.89 -4.93 -30.65
N SER A 285 1.98 -6.25 -30.59
CA SER A 285 0.79 -7.11 -30.48
C SER A 285 0.07 -6.90 -29.14
N TYR A 286 0.81 -6.77 -28.03
CA TYR A 286 0.27 -6.46 -26.71
C TYR A 286 -0.61 -5.21 -26.71
N THR A 287 -0.05 -4.09 -27.18
CA THR A 287 -0.74 -2.80 -27.22
C THR A 287 -1.93 -2.77 -28.17
N SER A 288 -1.82 -3.38 -29.36
CA SER A 288 -2.88 -3.35 -30.38
C SER A 288 -4.02 -4.33 -30.13
N ILE A 289 -3.77 -5.45 -29.45
CA ILE A 289 -4.73 -6.56 -29.30
C ILE A 289 -5.05 -6.79 -27.83
N TYR A 290 -4.05 -7.15 -27.02
CA TYR A 290 -4.28 -7.72 -25.70
C TYR A 290 -4.62 -6.70 -24.62
N SER A 291 -4.18 -5.44 -24.77
CA SER A 291 -4.48 -4.40 -23.78
C SER A 291 -5.97 -4.08 -23.66
N THR A 292 -6.79 -4.46 -24.66
CA THR A 292 -8.23 -4.19 -24.76
C THR A 292 -9.07 -5.41 -25.15
N CYS A 293 -8.51 -6.62 -25.21
CA CYS A 293 -9.17 -7.79 -25.80
C CYS A 293 -10.40 -8.32 -25.05
N LEU A 294 -10.63 -7.88 -23.81
CA LEU A 294 -11.79 -8.24 -22.97
C LEU A 294 -12.62 -7.03 -22.55
N ASP A 295 -12.47 -5.88 -23.22
CA ASP A 295 -13.23 -4.67 -22.89
C ASP A 295 -14.75 -4.88 -23.10
N HIS A 296 -15.15 -5.81 -23.98
CA HIS A 296 -16.56 -6.21 -24.15
C HIS A 296 -17.13 -6.90 -22.90
N VAL A 297 -16.33 -7.67 -22.18
CA VAL A 297 -16.71 -8.34 -20.91
C VAL A 297 -16.88 -7.33 -19.77
N LEU A 298 -16.28 -6.15 -19.90
CA LEU A 298 -16.36 -5.09 -18.88
C LEU A 298 -17.57 -4.16 -19.09
N ASN A 299 -18.04 -4.03 -20.33
CA ASN A 299 -19.22 -3.25 -20.69
C ASN A 299 -20.62 -3.77 -20.27
N PRO A 300 -20.84 -5.01 -19.76
CA PRO A 300 -22.12 -5.42 -19.16
C PRO A 300 -22.30 -4.92 -17.71
N ARG A 301 -21.29 -4.24 -17.12
CA ARG A 301 -21.34 -3.66 -15.77
C ARG A 301 -22.36 -2.53 -15.59
N SER A 302 -23.15 -2.21 -16.62
CA SER A 302 -24.37 -1.40 -16.50
C SER A 302 -25.41 -1.99 -15.53
N LEU A 303 -25.23 -3.24 -15.07
CA LEU A 303 -25.99 -3.88 -14.00
C LEU A 303 -25.43 -3.65 -12.58
N LEU A 304 -24.25 -3.05 -12.42
CA LEU A 304 -23.74 -2.59 -11.11
C LEU A 304 -24.44 -1.29 -10.71
N THR A 305 -25.76 -1.36 -10.55
CA THR A 305 -26.59 -0.28 -9.99
C THR A 305 -26.65 -0.43 -8.48
N ASN A 306 -25.49 -0.54 -7.82
CA ASN A 306 -25.46 -0.59 -6.37
C ASN A 306 -25.58 0.84 -5.81
N PRO A 307 -26.64 1.18 -5.06
CA PRO A 307 -26.83 2.52 -4.51
C PRO A 307 -25.80 2.91 -3.44
N SER A 308 -24.91 1.99 -3.05
CA SER A 308 -23.80 2.22 -2.11
C SER A 308 -22.53 2.80 -2.74
N HIS A 309 -22.41 2.82 -4.07
CA HIS A 309 -21.17 3.26 -4.73
C HIS A 309 -21.14 4.79 -4.85
N GLN A 310 -19.99 5.39 -4.56
CA GLN A 310 -19.80 6.82 -4.63
C GLN A 310 -19.67 7.26 -6.10
N SER A 311 -20.48 8.22 -6.54
CA SER A 311 -20.46 8.73 -7.91
C SER A 311 -19.83 10.12 -8.03
N PHE A 312 -19.67 10.84 -6.92
CA PHE A 312 -19.16 12.21 -6.90
C PHE A 312 -17.83 12.30 -6.16
N PRO A 313 -16.92 13.20 -6.59
CA PRO A 313 -15.71 13.49 -5.84
C PRO A 313 -16.02 13.92 -4.40
N ILE A 314 -15.28 13.37 -3.45
CA ILE A 314 -15.34 13.76 -2.04
C ILE A 314 -14.14 14.65 -1.74
N VAL A 315 -14.43 15.86 -1.29
CA VAL A 315 -13.42 16.79 -0.79
C VAL A 315 -13.53 16.83 0.73
N SER A 316 -12.46 16.44 1.41
CA SER A 316 -12.38 16.43 2.86
C SER A 316 -11.23 17.30 3.33
N ARG A 317 -11.47 18.08 4.39
CA ARG A 317 -10.49 19.03 4.92
C ARG A 317 -10.24 18.81 6.41
N SER A 318 -8.98 18.95 6.79
CA SER A 318 -8.52 19.10 8.17
C SER A 318 -7.68 20.36 8.27
N TYR A 319 -7.49 20.85 9.48
CA TYR A 319 -6.92 22.17 9.74
C TYR A 319 -5.70 22.08 10.64
N ALA A 320 -4.85 23.10 10.57
CA ALA A 320 -3.74 23.25 11.50
C ALA A 320 -4.26 23.48 12.92
N ARG A 321 -3.42 23.15 13.90
CA ARG A 321 -3.71 23.37 15.31
C ARG A 321 -2.60 24.12 16.02
N VAL A 322 -2.97 24.88 17.03
CA VAL A 322 -2.06 25.57 17.94
C VAL A 322 -2.32 25.12 19.38
N GLY A 323 -1.27 24.72 20.09
CA GLY A 323 -1.32 24.46 21.53
C GLY A 323 -1.34 25.78 22.27
N LEU A 324 -2.46 26.08 22.94
CA LEU A 324 -2.63 27.29 23.75
C LEU A 324 -1.94 27.13 25.10
N MET A 325 -2.07 25.98 25.75
CA MET A 325 -1.49 25.72 27.07
C MET A 325 -1.07 24.26 27.24
N GLY A 326 -0.11 24.00 28.13
CA GLY A 326 0.22 22.65 28.62
C GLY A 326 1.19 21.84 27.75
N ASN A 327 1.37 22.18 26.48
CA ASN A 327 2.38 21.53 25.65
C ASN A 327 3.80 21.87 26.14
N PRO A 328 4.71 20.88 26.29
CA PRO A 328 4.70 19.57 25.63
C PRO A 328 4.18 18.39 26.48
N SER A 329 3.40 18.62 27.55
CA SER A 329 3.03 17.57 28.51
C SER A 329 2.11 16.44 27.97
N ASP A 330 1.51 16.60 26.79
CA ASP A 330 0.64 15.59 26.16
C ASP A 330 1.35 14.27 25.89
N GLY A 331 2.64 14.32 25.54
CA GLY A 331 3.46 13.12 25.38
C GLY A 331 3.79 12.41 26.71
N PHE A 332 3.46 13.01 27.84
CA PHE A 332 3.92 12.64 29.19
C PHE A 332 2.78 12.41 30.17
N TYR A 333 1.58 12.10 29.66
CA TYR A 333 0.36 11.92 30.45
C TYR A 333 -0.09 13.17 31.20
N GLY A 334 0.20 14.35 30.64
CA GLY A 334 -0.24 15.65 31.14
C GLY A 334 -1.55 16.12 30.52
N LYS A 335 -1.76 17.44 30.55
CA LYS A 335 -2.96 18.10 30.05
C LYS A 335 -2.60 19.19 29.06
N THR A 336 -3.45 19.43 28.07
CA THR A 336 -3.27 20.48 27.09
C THR A 336 -4.58 21.19 26.75
N LEU A 337 -4.47 22.44 26.37
CA LEU A 337 -5.56 23.22 25.76
C LEU A 337 -5.10 23.62 24.36
N SER A 338 -5.84 23.24 23.33
CA SER A 338 -5.46 23.52 21.94
C SER A 338 -6.63 24.05 21.13
N LEU A 339 -6.31 24.82 20.10
CA LEU A 339 -7.24 25.46 19.19
C LEU A 339 -6.98 24.98 17.76
N LEU A 340 -8.04 24.62 17.05
CA LEU A 340 -8.02 24.39 15.61
C LEU A 340 -8.16 25.74 14.88
N ILE A 341 -7.30 26.02 13.90
CA ILE A 341 -7.26 27.31 13.20
C ILE A 341 -7.54 27.15 11.70
N SER A 342 -8.42 27.99 11.12
CA SER A 342 -8.78 27.93 9.70
C SER A 342 -7.73 28.49 8.75
N ASN A 343 -6.76 29.26 9.27
CA ASN A 343 -5.72 29.91 8.46
C ASN A 343 -4.94 28.92 7.59
N PHE A 344 -4.76 27.69 8.09
CA PHE A 344 -4.07 26.64 7.36
C PHE A 344 -4.84 25.32 7.39
N TRP A 345 -4.76 24.61 6.29
CA TRP A 345 -5.52 23.41 6.02
C TRP A 345 -4.74 22.39 5.20
N ALA A 346 -5.12 21.13 5.38
CA ALA A 346 -4.82 20.04 4.47
C ALA A 346 -6.15 19.53 3.90
N GLN A 347 -6.21 19.37 2.58
CA GLN A 347 -7.38 18.91 1.85
C GLN A 347 -7.01 17.65 1.10
N VAL A 348 -7.91 16.68 1.12
CA VAL A 348 -7.82 15.44 0.35
C VAL A 348 -9.04 15.38 -0.56
N THR A 349 -8.80 15.05 -1.82
CA THR A 349 -9.85 14.82 -2.80
C THR A 349 -9.80 13.34 -3.20
N LEU A 350 -10.91 12.64 -2.97
CA LEU A 350 -11.14 11.29 -3.47
C LEU A 350 -12.05 11.38 -4.69
N ILE A 351 -11.54 10.95 -5.85
CA ILE A 351 -12.28 10.89 -7.11
C ILE A 351 -12.67 9.43 -7.31
N PRO A 352 -13.95 9.06 -7.18
CA PRO A 352 -14.38 7.69 -7.42
C PRO A 352 -14.06 7.27 -8.85
N ASN A 353 -13.64 6.02 -9.03
CA ASN A 353 -13.47 5.48 -10.36
C ASN A 353 -14.85 5.38 -11.05
N ALA A 354 -14.93 5.75 -12.33
CA ALA A 354 -16.17 5.61 -13.09
C ALA A 354 -16.44 4.12 -13.38
N LEU A 355 -17.72 3.71 -13.40
CA LEU A 355 -18.10 2.30 -13.64
C LEU A 355 -17.58 1.73 -14.97
N VAL A 356 -17.35 2.59 -15.96
CA VAL A 356 -16.78 2.24 -17.27
C VAL A 356 -15.27 2.02 -17.24
N GLN A 357 -14.60 2.32 -16.12
CA GLN A 357 -13.17 2.11 -15.99
C GLN A 357 -12.86 0.64 -15.78
N THR A 358 -11.93 0.19 -16.59
CA THR A 358 -11.35 -1.15 -16.61
C THR A 358 -10.79 -1.54 -15.24
N GLU A 359 -10.15 -0.58 -14.56
CA GLU A 359 -9.57 -0.66 -13.21
C GLU A 359 -10.51 -0.13 -12.11
N TYR A 360 -11.82 -0.43 -12.17
CA TYR A 360 -12.83 0.13 -11.24
C TYR A 360 -12.46 0.05 -9.74
N ALA A 361 -11.87 -1.07 -9.29
CA ALA A 361 -11.46 -1.28 -7.90
C ALA A 361 -10.11 -0.64 -7.53
N ALA A 362 -9.36 -0.07 -8.48
CA ALA A 362 -8.00 0.38 -8.26
C ALA A 362 -7.93 1.66 -7.42
N ILE A 363 -6.92 1.73 -6.55
CA ILE A 363 -6.58 2.95 -5.81
C ILE A 363 -5.38 3.62 -6.49
N THR A 364 -5.56 4.86 -6.93
CA THR A 364 -4.50 5.63 -7.60
C THR A 364 -4.10 6.84 -6.77
N ILE A 365 -2.81 6.98 -6.43
CA ILE A 365 -2.30 8.20 -5.80
C ILE A 365 -1.83 9.14 -6.91
N LEU A 366 -2.51 10.27 -7.05
CA LEU A 366 -2.16 11.29 -8.03
C LEU A 366 -1.09 12.23 -7.46
N PRO A 367 -0.05 12.57 -8.25
CA PRO A 367 0.96 13.53 -7.83
C PRO A 367 0.39 14.93 -7.68
N ASN A 368 0.94 15.73 -6.77
CA ASN A 368 0.68 17.16 -6.68
C ASN A 368 2.01 17.92 -6.83
N PRO A 369 2.19 18.78 -7.83
CA PRO A 369 3.48 19.45 -8.08
C PRO A 369 4.04 20.26 -6.91
N VAL A 370 3.21 20.66 -5.95
CA VAL A 370 3.60 21.48 -4.80
C VAL A 370 3.62 20.66 -3.52
N ALA A 371 2.52 19.97 -3.21
CA ALA A 371 2.39 19.25 -1.94
C ALA A 371 3.10 17.89 -1.94
N ASN A 372 3.26 17.28 -3.12
CA ASN A 372 3.79 15.93 -3.30
C ASN A 372 4.45 15.74 -4.69
N PRO A 373 5.56 16.44 -4.96
CA PRO A 373 6.17 16.47 -6.28
C PRO A 373 6.81 15.13 -6.63
N HIS A 374 6.37 14.54 -7.75
CA HIS A 374 7.06 13.42 -8.41
C HIS A 374 7.78 13.86 -9.68
N PHE A 375 7.69 15.14 -10.01
CA PHE A 375 8.33 15.75 -11.16
C PHE A 375 9.15 16.96 -10.71
N PHE A 376 10.39 17.03 -11.17
CA PHE A 376 11.32 18.11 -10.85
C PHE A 376 11.95 18.62 -12.13
N ALA A 377 12.07 19.95 -12.27
CA ALA A 377 12.61 20.57 -13.47
C ALA A 377 14.08 20.20 -13.75
N SER A 378 14.85 19.86 -12.71
CA SER A 378 16.23 19.41 -12.81
C SER A 378 16.69 18.69 -11.54
N LEU A 379 17.85 18.02 -11.60
CA LEU A 379 18.49 17.44 -10.42
C LEU A 379 18.78 18.49 -9.34
N ALA A 380 19.14 19.71 -9.73
CA ALA A 380 19.36 20.80 -8.77
C ALA A 380 18.06 21.22 -8.06
N SER A 381 16.92 21.20 -8.76
CA SER A 381 15.60 21.44 -8.16
C SER A 381 15.20 20.34 -7.18
N LEU A 382 15.43 19.08 -7.55
CA LEU A 382 15.21 17.93 -6.67
C LEU A 382 16.08 18.03 -5.42
N ALA A 383 17.39 18.24 -5.58
CA ALA A 383 18.33 18.34 -4.46
C ALA A 383 17.91 19.44 -3.45
N ARG A 384 17.55 20.63 -3.96
CA ARG A 384 17.08 21.73 -3.10
C ARG A 384 15.77 21.41 -2.40
N THR A 385 14.85 20.72 -3.09
CA THR A 385 13.59 20.28 -2.48
C THR A 385 13.87 19.27 -1.37
N CYS A 386 14.74 18.28 -1.61
CA CYS A 386 15.12 17.30 -0.59
C CYS A 386 15.86 17.92 0.60
N GLU A 387 16.69 18.95 0.39
CA GLU A 387 17.35 19.70 1.46
C GLU A 387 16.35 20.45 2.36
N THR A 388 15.21 20.88 1.80
CA THR A 388 14.22 21.69 2.51
C THR A 388 13.10 20.83 3.11
N ASP A 389 12.53 19.94 2.30
CA ASP A 389 11.33 19.16 2.62
C ASP A 389 11.63 17.73 3.09
N GLY A 390 12.89 17.30 2.96
CA GLY A 390 13.32 15.93 3.20
C GLY A 390 13.01 14.98 2.03
N TYR A 391 13.06 13.69 2.33
CA TYR A 391 12.85 12.60 1.34
C TYR A 391 11.48 11.93 1.48
N ASP A 392 10.70 12.32 2.49
CA ASP A 392 9.45 11.67 2.85
C ASP A 392 8.27 12.31 2.12
N ASN A 393 7.75 11.58 1.12
CA ASN A 393 6.60 11.99 0.31
C ASN A 393 5.28 11.76 1.07
N GLY A 394 4.23 12.47 0.68
CA GLY A 394 2.90 12.30 1.27
C GLY A 394 2.27 10.93 1.00
N ASP A 395 2.75 10.21 -0.01
CA ASP A 395 2.28 8.88 -0.42
C ASP A 395 2.23 7.88 0.72
N ARG A 396 3.27 7.85 1.57
CA ARG A 396 3.31 6.90 2.69
C ARG A 396 2.20 7.16 3.70
N LEU A 397 1.82 8.43 3.89
CA LEU A 397 0.73 8.81 4.79
C LEU A 397 -0.59 8.30 4.21
N ILE A 398 -0.78 8.44 2.90
CA ILE A 398 -1.99 7.97 2.20
C ILE A 398 -2.11 6.45 2.32
N GLN A 399 -1.05 5.73 1.95
CA GLN A 399 -1.02 4.26 2.01
C GLN A 399 -1.28 3.74 3.43
N ALA A 400 -0.58 4.28 4.43
CA ALA A 400 -0.74 3.90 5.82
C ALA A 400 -2.15 4.19 6.34
N THR A 401 -2.74 5.33 5.97
CA THR A 401 -4.11 5.68 6.35
C THR A 401 -5.12 4.70 5.76
N CYS A 402 -5.04 4.39 4.46
CA CYS A 402 -5.92 3.43 3.81
C CYS A 402 -5.81 2.04 4.46
N ARG A 403 -4.59 1.60 4.79
CA ARG A 403 -4.38 0.33 5.48
C ARG A 403 -5.01 0.32 6.87
N VAL A 404 -4.74 1.32 7.70
CA VAL A 404 -5.31 1.41 9.06
C VAL A 404 -6.83 1.45 9.02
N PHE A 405 -7.40 2.20 8.07
CA PHE A 405 -8.85 2.26 7.88
C PHE A 405 -9.44 0.90 7.51
N HIS A 406 -8.86 0.22 6.51
CA HIS A 406 -9.29 -1.10 6.07
C HIS A 406 -9.20 -2.15 7.20
N VAL A 407 -8.05 -2.24 7.87
CA VAL A 407 -7.83 -3.19 8.97
C VAL A 407 -8.79 -2.94 10.14
N HIS A 408 -9.09 -1.67 10.45
CA HIS A 408 -10.06 -1.34 11.48
C HIS A 408 -11.48 -1.78 11.09
N CYS A 409 -11.88 -1.54 9.83
CA CYS A 409 -13.19 -1.96 9.35
C CYS A 409 -13.33 -3.49 9.37
N GLU A 410 -12.30 -4.24 8.95
CA GLU A 410 -12.32 -5.71 9.04
C GLU A 410 -12.42 -6.19 10.49
N LYS A 411 -11.60 -5.64 11.39
CA LYS A 411 -11.57 -6.06 12.80
C LYS A 411 -12.90 -5.80 13.50
N GLU A 412 -13.54 -4.67 13.24
CA GLU A 412 -14.80 -4.27 13.87
C GLU A 412 -16.04 -4.72 13.08
N ASN A 413 -15.86 -5.50 12.01
CA ASN A 413 -16.94 -5.97 11.11
C ASN A 413 -17.79 -4.82 10.54
N ILE A 414 -17.16 -3.73 10.15
CA ILE A 414 -17.81 -2.60 9.45
C ILE A 414 -17.88 -2.96 7.96
N ASP A 415 -19.09 -3.18 7.46
CA ASP A 415 -19.33 -3.51 6.06
C ASP A 415 -19.10 -2.29 5.15
N ILE A 416 -18.14 -2.39 4.24
CA ILE A 416 -17.78 -1.35 3.27
C ILE A 416 -17.62 -1.98 1.88
N PRO A 417 -18.06 -1.30 0.79
CA PRO A 417 -17.81 -1.75 -0.58
C PRO A 417 -16.31 -2.00 -0.84
N LYS A 418 -15.96 -3.20 -1.33
CA LYS A 418 -14.56 -3.61 -1.59
C LYS A 418 -14.17 -3.52 -3.06
N ASP A 419 -15.14 -3.37 -3.93
CA ASP A 419 -15.00 -3.44 -5.39
C ASP A 419 -14.90 -2.06 -6.04
N GLN A 420 -15.09 -0.96 -5.28
CA GLN A 420 -14.91 0.39 -5.76
C GLN A 420 -13.62 1.04 -5.23
N GLY A 421 -12.76 1.45 -6.17
CA GLY A 421 -11.56 2.23 -5.92
C GLY A 421 -11.77 3.73 -6.18
N PHE A 422 -10.67 4.47 -6.03
CA PHE A 422 -10.65 5.91 -6.21
C PHE A 422 -9.24 6.41 -6.57
N ALA A 423 -9.18 7.56 -7.24
CA ALA A 423 -7.98 8.36 -7.31
C ALA A 423 -7.94 9.35 -6.13
N VAL A 424 -6.78 9.48 -5.47
CA VAL A 424 -6.57 10.35 -4.31
C VAL A 424 -5.46 11.34 -4.59
N LEU A 425 -5.70 12.60 -4.24
CA LEU A 425 -4.68 13.64 -4.17
C LEU A 425 -4.87 14.45 -2.89
N PHE A 426 -3.81 15.13 -2.46
CA PHE A 426 -3.91 16.08 -1.37
C PHE A 426 -3.23 17.40 -1.72
N GLU A 427 -3.72 18.45 -1.07
CA GLU A 427 -3.22 19.80 -1.12
C GLU A 427 -3.07 20.30 0.32
N THR A 428 -2.10 21.18 0.56
CA THR A 428 -1.92 21.79 1.88
C THR A 428 -1.26 23.14 1.75
N ASN A 429 -1.70 24.09 2.57
CA ASN A 429 -1.00 25.35 2.79
C ASN A 429 -0.37 25.42 4.19
N ILE A 430 -0.41 24.32 4.98
CA ILE A 430 0.24 24.23 6.29
C ILE A 430 1.76 24.26 6.07
N PRO A 431 2.48 25.27 6.59
CA PRO A 431 3.93 25.34 6.41
C PRO A 431 4.60 24.12 7.04
N ARG A 432 5.63 23.60 6.38
CA ARG A 432 6.42 22.48 6.89
C ARG A 432 7.26 22.93 8.09
N GLN A 433 7.49 22.01 9.03
CA GLN A 433 8.42 22.16 10.15
C GLN A 433 8.18 23.36 11.10
N VAL A 434 6.98 23.95 11.10
CA VAL A 434 6.60 25.02 12.06
C VAL A 434 5.72 24.52 13.21
N GLY A 435 5.65 23.20 13.38
CA GLY A 435 4.94 22.59 14.50
C GLY A 435 3.43 22.79 14.48
N LEU A 436 2.79 22.87 13.30
CA LEU A 436 1.34 23.07 13.11
C LEU A 436 0.55 21.81 12.74
N ALA A 437 1.14 20.63 12.97
CA ALA A 437 0.49 19.33 12.80
C ALA A 437 0.08 18.97 11.35
N GLY A 438 0.90 19.39 10.36
CA GLY A 438 0.59 19.20 8.93
C GLY A 438 0.41 17.74 8.49
N SER A 439 1.25 16.81 8.97
CA SER A 439 1.14 15.38 8.63
C SER A 439 -0.18 14.80 9.15
N SER A 440 -0.47 14.98 10.44
CA SER A 440 -1.73 14.55 11.05
C SER A 440 -2.97 15.20 10.39
N ALA A 441 -2.85 16.43 9.88
CA ALA A 441 -3.93 17.08 9.14
C ALA A 441 -4.23 16.34 7.82
N ILE A 442 -3.21 15.94 7.06
CA ILE A 442 -3.36 15.15 5.83
C ILE A 442 -4.02 13.80 6.15
N ILE A 443 -3.54 13.09 7.17
CA ILE A 443 -4.08 11.81 7.60
C ILE A 443 -5.55 11.97 8.02
N THR A 444 -5.87 12.98 8.84
CA THR A 444 -7.25 13.23 9.30
C THR A 444 -8.17 13.61 8.14
N ALA A 445 -7.70 14.41 7.18
CA ALA A 445 -8.47 14.76 5.99
C ALA A 445 -8.79 13.53 5.15
N LEU A 446 -7.81 12.64 4.94
CA LEU A 446 -8.03 11.38 4.23
C LEU A 446 -8.94 10.44 5.01
N TRP A 447 -8.75 10.31 6.33
CA TRP A 447 -9.61 9.50 7.19
C TRP A 447 -11.09 9.90 7.07
N ARG A 448 -11.38 11.21 7.13
CA ARG A 448 -12.73 11.77 6.89
C ARG A 448 -13.23 11.49 5.48
N GLY A 449 -12.35 11.60 4.49
CA GLY A 449 -12.64 11.26 3.10
C GLY A 449 -13.09 9.81 2.96
N LEU A 450 -12.32 8.86 3.53
CA LEU A 450 -12.63 7.43 3.50
C LEU A 450 -13.92 7.10 4.24
N MET A 451 -14.13 7.69 5.42
CA MET A 451 -15.39 7.55 6.15
C MET A 451 -16.58 7.99 5.29
N THR A 452 -16.47 9.15 4.62
CA THR A 452 -17.54 9.66 3.74
C THR A 452 -17.69 8.80 2.49
N PHE A 453 -16.58 8.34 1.89
CA PHE A 453 -16.55 7.52 0.68
C PHE A 453 -17.26 6.18 0.87
N TYR A 454 -17.01 5.54 2.01
CA TYR A 454 -17.57 4.24 2.34
C TYR A 454 -18.82 4.31 3.24
N GLY A 455 -19.39 5.51 3.47
CA GLY A 455 -20.61 5.67 4.26
C GLY A 455 -20.47 5.36 5.76
N VAL A 456 -19.24 5.38 6.30
CA VAL A 456 -18.97 5.12 7.72
C VAL A 456 -19.21 6.40 8.53
N SER A 457 -20.11 6.32 9.51
CA SER A 457 -20.50 7.48 10.32
C SER A 457 -19.63 7.68 11.56
N THR A 458 -19.69 8.87 12.15
CA THR A 458 -19.09 9.17 13.46
C THR A 458 -19.75 8.44 14.63
N LYS A 459 -20.93 7.83 14.42
CA LYS A 459 -21.53 6.90 15.41
C LYS A 459 -20.82 5.55 15.38
N THR A 460 -20.41 5.10 14.20
CA THR A 460 -19.68 3.84 13.99
C THR A 460 -18.24 3.97 14.51
N ILE A 461 -17.56 5.06 14.16
CA ILE A 461 -16.21 5.37 14.65
C ILE A 461 -16.25 6.72 15.36
N PRO A 462 -16.40 6.75 16.70
CA PRO A 462 -16.46 8.00 17.48
C PRO A 462 -15.19 8.85 17.38
N PRO A 463 -15.26 10.19 17.56
CA PRO A 463 -14.10 11.09 17.40
C PRO A 463 -12.86 10.71 18.23
N GLN A 464 -13.04 10.23 19.47
CA GLN A 464 -11.93 9.75 20.31
C GLN A 464 -11.24 8.51 19.74
N VAL A 465 -12.01 7.63 19.08
CA VAL A 465 -11.49 6.43 18.40
C VAL A 465 -10.81 6.84 17.10
N GLN A 466 -11.41 7.75 16.32
CA GLN A 466 -10.78 8.32 15.12
C GLN A 466 -9.42 8.94 15.44
N ALA A 467 -9.33 9.74 16.51
CA ALA A 467 -8.07 10.36 16.93
C ALA A 467 -6.99 9.30 17.26
N SER A 468 -7.39 8.20 17.90
CA SER A 468 -6.49 7.09 18.23
C SER A 468 -6.03 6.31 16.99
N LEU A 469 -6.92 6.11 16.02
CA LEU A 469 -6.60 5.44 14.75
C LEU A 469 -5.69 6.31 13.89
N VAL A 470 -5.97 7.61 13.77
CA VAL A 470 -5.10 8.58 13.09
C VAL A 470 -3.70 8.62 13.73
N LEU A 471 -3.60 8.54 15.06
CA LEU A 471 -2.32 8.38 15.75
C LEU A 471 -1.59 7.10 15.30
N SER A 472 -2.29 5.96 15.24
CA SER A 472 -1.68 4.68 14.88
C SER A 472 -1.06 4.67 13.48
N VAL A 473 -1.58 5.48 12.55
CA VAL A 473 -0.99 5.67 11.21
C VAL A 473 0.45 6.18 11.31
N GLU A 474 0.72 7.19 12.12
CA GLU A 474 2.08 7.71 12.28
C GLU A 474 2.92 6.79 13.14
N LYS A 475 2.42 6.40 14.32
CA LYS A 475 3.22 5.74 15.34
C LYS A 475 3.41 4.26 15.10
N ASP A 476 2.34 3.53 14.84
CA ASP A 476 2.35 2.07 14.82
C ASP A 476 2.63 1.54 13.41
N GLU A 477 2.07 2.20 12.38
CA GLU A 477 2.27 1.81 10.97
C GLU A 477 3.58 2.38 10.39
N LEU A 478 3.86 3.67 10.61
CA LEU A 478 5.02 4.35 10.00
C LEU A 478 6.23 4.50 10.95
N GLY A 479 6.09 4.17 12.24
CA GLY A 479 7.16 4.32 13.23
C GLY A 479 7.58 5.76 13.54
N ILE A 480 6.74 6.74 13.19
CA ILE A 480 6.98 8.17 13.39
C ILE A 480 6.58 8.55 14.82
N ALA A 481 7.49 9.22 15.55
CA ALA A 481 7.18 9.76 16.86
C ALA A 481 6.14 10.89 16.75
N ALA A 482 4.95 10.69 17.32
CA ALA A 482 3.83 11.63 17.24
C ALA A 482 3.22 11.93 18.63
N GLY A 483 2.82 13.19 18.85
CA GLY A 483 2.24 13.67 20.12
C GLY A 483 0.72 13.58 20.20
N LEU A 484 0.21 13.10 21.34
CA LEU A 484 -1.13 13.32 21.93
C LEU A 484 -2.16 14.14 21.15
N GLN A 485 -1.94 15.44 21.23
CA GLN A 485 -2.99 16.43 21.03
C GLN A 485 -3.42 16.62 19.57
N ASP A 486 -2.52 16.40 18.61
CA ASP A 486 -2.67 16.82 17.20
C ASP A 486 -3.93 16.24 16.55
N ARG A 487 -4.07 14.92 16.61
CA ARG A 487 -5.25 14.16 16.16
C ARG A 487 -6.51 14.48 16.93
N VAL A 488 -6.41 14.73 18.23
CA VAL A 488 -7.59 14.97 19.08
C VAL A 488 -8.24 16.30 18.68
N ILE A 489 -7.47 17.38 18.64
CA ILE A 489 -8.01 18.69 18.24
C ILE A 489 -8.51 18.68 16.79
N GLN A 490 -7.82 17.96 15.90
CA GLN A 490 -8.26 17.82 14.51
C GLN A 490 -9.56 17.03 14.39
N ALA A 491 -9.75 15.97 15.17
CA ALA A 491 -10.99 15.17 15.17
C ALA A 491 -12.17 15.94 15.78
N TYR A 492 -11.96 16.69 16.87
CA TYR A 492 -13.02 17.36 17.62
C TYR A 492 -13.43 18.73 17.08
N GLY A 493 -12.50 19.48 16.47
CA GLY A 493 -12.72 20.87 16.05
C GLY A 493 -12.70 21.87 17.21
N GLY A 494 -12.79 23.16 16.88
CA GLY A 494 -12.94 24.24 17.87
C GLY A 494 -11.74 24.39 18.81
N CYS A 495 -12.01 24.62 20.08
CA CYS A 495 -11.04 24.63 21.17
C CYS A 495 -11.30 23.43 22.08
N VAL A 496 -10.27 22.70 22.47
CA VAL A 496 -10.42 21.47 23.25
C VAL A 496 -9.41 21.43 24.39
N PHE A 497 -9.93 21.25 25.60
CA PHE A 497 -9.17 20.82 26.76
C PHE A 497 -9.01 19.30 26.74
N MET A 498 -7.80 18.82 26.96
CA MET A 498 -7.44 17.41 26.85
C MET A 498 -6.66 16.98 28.07
N ASP A 499 -7.09 15.88 28.68
CA ASP A 499 -6.43 15.24 29.80
C ASP A 499 -6.00 13.82 29.42
N PHE A 500 -4.68 13.59 29.45
CA PHE A 500 -4.05 12.32 29.07
C PHE A 500 -3.61 11.51 30.30
N GLU A 501 -4.28 11.69 31.44
CA GLU A 501 -4.04 10.94 32.68
C GLU A 501 -3.79 9.44 32.42
N LYS A 502 -2.65 8.95 32.94
CA LYS A 502 -2.07 7.65 32.54
C LYS A 502 -3.02 6.48 32.81
N LYS A 503 -3.70 6.47 33.95
CA LYS A 503 -4.61 5.38 34.31
C LYS A 503 -5.82 5.38 33.39
N PHE A 504 -6.48 6.53 33.19
CA PHE A 504 -7.62 6.64 32.30
C PHE A 504 -7.29 6.24 30.86
N VAL A 505 -6.17 6.73 30.31
CA VAL A 505 -5.72 6.36 28.96
C VAL A 505 -5.44 4.85 28.86
N GLY A 506 -4.82 4.25 29.88
CA GLY A 506 -4.56 2.81 29.91
C GLY A 506 -5.83 1.95 29.95
N GLU A 507 -6.88 2.42 30.63
CA GLU A 507 -8.16 1.72 30.77
C GLU A 507 -9.09 1.91 29.55
N ASN A 508 -9.08 3.09 28.92
CA ASN A 508 -10.05 3.46 27.89
C ASN A 508 -9.47 3.51 26.47
N GLY A 509 -8.14 3.56 26.33
CA GLY A 509 -7.45 3.72 25.05
C GLY A 509 -7.41 5.16 24.52
N PHE A 510 -8.11 6.10 25.17
CA PHE A 510 -8.14 7.53 24.84
C PHE A 510 -8.20 8.40 26.10
N GLY A 511 -7.94 9.70 25.96
CA GLY A 511 -7.95 10.70 27.04
C GLY A 511 -9.33 11.33 27.29
N ARG A 512 -9.46 12.20 28.30
CA ARG A 512 -10.69 12.97 28.53
C ARG A 512 -10.63 14.25 27.73
N TYR A 513 -11.65 14.50 26.92
CA TYR A 513 -11.68 15.63 25.99
C TYR A 513 -12.93 16.48 26.25
N GLU A 514 -12.74 17.78 26.44
CA GLU A 514 -13.81 18.73 26.67
C GLU A 514 -13.73 19.87 25.64
N ARG A 515 -14.82 20.11 24.90
CA ARG A 515 -14.92 21.25 23.98
C ARG A 515 -15.15 22.53 24.76
N ILE A 516 -14.41 23.56 24.41
CA ILE A 516 -14.46 24.89 25.01
C ILE A 516 -15.00 25.87 23.97
N ASP A 517 -15.94 26.73 24.37
CA ASP A 517 -16.49 27.75 23.47
C ASP A 517 -15.37 28.70 23.00
N VAL A 518 -15.16 28.73 21.68
CA VAL A 518 -14.15 29.56 21.03
C VAL A 518 -14.35 31.05 21.29
N LYS A 519 -15.57 31.49 21.66
CA LYS A 519 -15.87 32.88 22.03
C LYS A 519 -15.20 33.34 23.32
N LEU A 520 -14.77 32.40 24.17
CA LEU A 520 -14.05 32.71 25.41
C LEU A 520 -12.58 33.08 25.15
N LEU A 521 -12.07 32.81 23.94
CA LEU A 521 -10.66 33.02 23.62
C LEU A 521 -10.38 34.51 23.34
N PRO A 522 -9.20 35.01 23.77
CA PRO A 522 -8.74 36.32 23.37
C PRO A 522 -8.39 36.35 21.88
N LYS A 523 -8.13 37.54 21.35
CA LYS A 523 -7.51 37.69 20.04
C LYS A 523 -6.10 37.11 20.09
N LEU A 524 -5.82 36.16 19.19
CA LEU A 524 -4.55 35.45 19.14
C LEU A 524 -3.82 35.79 17.84
N TRP A 525 -2.50 35.87 17.92
CA TRP A 525 -1.63 36.02 16.77
C TRP A 525 -0.59 34.89 16.74
N MET A 526 -0.03 34.65 15.57
CA MET A 526 1.07 33.72 15.40
C MET A 526 2.12 34.32 14.50
N ALA A 527 3.39 34.03 14.80
CA ALA A 527 4.50 34.32 13.92
C ALA A 527 5.40 33.10 13.74
N TYR A 528 5.98 32.93 12.55
CA TYR A 528 6.80 31.77 12.22
C TYR A 528 7.90 32.10 11.21
N VAL A 529 8.89 31.24 11.15
CA VAL A 529 9.99 31.34 10.19
C VAL A 529 9.51 30.79 8.84
N SER A 530 9.63 31.58 7.78
CA SER A 530 9.17 31.20 6.43
C SER A 530 9.91 29.99 5.84
N ASN A 531 11.19 29.82 6.18
CA ASN A 531 12.01 28.69 5.76
C ASN A 531 12.85 28.17 6.94
N PRO A 532 12.28 27.36 7.83
CA PRO A 532 13.00 26.83 8.98
C PRO A 532 14.14 25.93 8.49
N LYS A 533 15.38 26.21 8.92
CA LYS A 533 16.49 25.26 8.71
C LYS A 533 16.29 24.09 9.66
N ASP A 534 16.37 22.88 9.11
CA ASP A 534 16.20 21.64 9.85
C ASP A 534 17.04 21.65 11.14
N SER A 535 16.34 21.71 12.28
CA SER A 535 16.94 21.58 13.60
C SER A 535 17.05 20.11 14.02
N GLY A 536 16.75 19.17 13.12
CA GLY A 536 16.70 17.71 13.30
C GLY A 536 17.97 17.03 13.83
N LYS A 537 19.00 17.80 14.21
CA LYS A 537 20.21 17.34 14.91
C LYS A 537 20.35 17.83 16.34
N MET A 538 19.39 18.57 16.88
CA MET A 538 19.41 18.92 18.30
C MET A 538 18.77 17.77 19.11
N HIS A 539 19.62 16.84 19.57
CA HIS A 539 19.25 15.78 20.50
C HIS A 539 18.71 16.37 21.81
N ASN A 540 17.40 16.56 21.91
CA ASN A 540 16.76 16.88 23.16
C ASN A 540 16.36 15.60 23.90
N SER A 541 17.01 15.33 25.02
CA SER A 541 16.85 14.12 25.83
C SER A 541 15.66 14.16 26.80
N VAL A 542 14.79 15.18 26.77
CA VAL A 542 13.68 15.34 27.74
C VAL A 542 12.81 14.08 27.86
N ARG A 543 12.55 13.37 26.74
CA ARG A 543 11.81 12.10 26.79
C ARG A 543 12.53 11.03 27.61
N GLN A 544 13.83 10.89 27.41
CA GLN A 544 14.67 9.95 28.15
C GLN A 544 14.77 10.35 29.63
N ARG A 545 14.99 11.63 29.93
CA ARG A 545 15.06 12.18 31.29
C ARG A 545 13.78 11.94 32.08
N TRP A 546 12.62 12.11 31.42
CA TRP A 546 11.33 11.78 32.00
C TRP A 546 11.17 10.27 32.25
N GLN A 547 11.59 9.43 31.30
CA GLN A 547 11.55 7.96 31.45
C GLN A 547 12.45 7.46 32.58
N SER A 548 13.58 8.13 32.83
CA SER A 548 14.43 7.85 33.99
C SER A 548 13.90 8.41 35.31
N GLY A 549 12.76 9.12 35.30
CA GLY A 549 12.15 9.69 36.49
C GLY A 549 12.90 10.89 37.06
N GLU A 550 13.60 11.67 36.23
CA GLU A 550 14.32 12.86 36.70
C GLU A 550 13.34 13.85 37.35
N PRO A 551 13.52 14.19 38.65
CA PRO A 551 12.52 14.96 39.40
C PRO A 551 12.15 16.29 38.73
N ALA A 552 13.14 17.05 38.26
CA ALA A 552 12.90 18.35 37.62
C ALA A 552 12.03 18.24 36.35
N VAL A 553 12.20 17.19 35.55
CA VAL A 553 11.40 16.98 34.33
C VAL A 553 10.00 16.48 34.68
N VAL A 554 9.88 15.57 35.62
CA VAL A 554 8.57 15.05 36.07
C VAL A 554 7.73 16.17 36.68
N GLU A 555 8.31 16.98 37.57
CA GLU A 555 7.66 18.13 38.20
C GLU A 555 7.28 19.21 37.18
N ALA A 556 8.12 19.45 36.17
CA ALA A 556 7.77 20.36 35.08
C ALA A 556 6.57 19.87 34.28
N MET A 557 6.46 18.57 33.98
CA MET A 557 5.29 18.01 33.27
C MET A 557 4.00 18.15 34.10
N GLN A 558 4.09 17.97 35.43
CA GLN A 558 2.97 18.21 36.34
C GLN A 558 2.59 19.70 36.39
N THR A 559 3.59 20.58 36.44
CA THR A 559 3.39 22.04 36.42
C THR A 559 2.73 22.50 35.11
N PHE A 560 3.12 21.93 33.96
CA PHE A 560 2.45 22.20 32.68
C PHE A 560 0.96 21.78 32.69
N ALA A 561 0.65 20.64 33.30
CA ALA A 561 -0.73 20.19 33.46
C ALA A 561 -1.52 21.16 34.36
N GLN A 562 -0.94 21.61 35.48
CA GLN A 562 -1.55 22.58 36.39
C GLN A 562 -1.80 23.93 35.70
N TYR A 563 -0.86 24.43 34.88
CA TYR A 563 -1.09 25.64 34.08
C TYR A 563 -2.28 25.50 33.15
N THR A 564 -2.56 24.30 32.64
CA THR A 564 -3.70 24.04 31.76
C THR A 564 -5.03 24.09 32.51
N ASP A 565 -5.09 23.52 33.72
CA ASP A 565 -6.28 23.61 34.60
C ASP A 565 -6.56 25.07 35.00
N ASN A 566 -5.52 25.82 35.35
CA ASN A 566 -5.62 27.23 35.71
C ASN A 566 -6.05 28.07 34.50
N ALA A 567 -5.52 27.78 33.31
CA ALA A 567 -5.87 28.48 32.08
C ALA A 567 -7.34 28.24 31.69
N LEU A 568 -7.84 27.01 31.85
CA LEU A 568 -9.25 26.71 31.64
C LEU A 568 -10.14 27.50 32.61
N THR A 569 -9.72 27.61 33.87
CA THR A 569 -10.43 28.43 34.86
C THR A 569 -10.44 29.90 34.44
N ALA A 570 -9.28 30.45 34.06
CA ALA A 570 -9.14 31.83 33.62
C ALA A 570 -10.02 32.17 32.40
N LEU A 571 -10.11 31.26 31.41
CA LEU A 571 -11.02 31.43 30.27
C LEU A 571 -12.49 31.47 30.70
N ARG A 572 -12.90 30.57 31.60
CA ARG A 572 -14.30 30.49 32.09
C ARG A 572 -14.69 31.68 32.95
N THR A 573 -13.75 32.27 33.69
CA THR A 573 -14.00 33.44 34.55
C THR A 573 -13.74 34.77 33.85
N GLY A 574 -13.25 34.77 32.60
CA GLY A 574 -12.90 35.99 31.87
C GLY A 574 -11.60 36.65 32.35
N ALA A 575 -10.77 35.97 33.15
CA ALA A 575 -9.53 36.50 33.70
C ALA A 575 -8.39 36.46 32.65
N MET A 576 -8.47 37.31 31.63
CA MET A 576 -7.54 37.30 30.50
C MET A 576 -6.09 37.60 30.88
N HIS A 577 -5.86 38.48 31.86
CA HIS A 577 -4.52 38.76 32.36
C HIS A 577 -3.89 37.51 32.99
N ASP A 578 -4.63 36.74 33.80
CA ASP A 578 -4.14 35.50 34.39
C ASP A 578 -3.80 34.46 33.30
N PHE A 579 -4.63 34.37 32.26
CA PHE A 579 -4.36 33.52 31.10
C PHE A 579 -3.05 33.92 30.38
N ALA A 580 -2.82 35.23 30.20
CA ALA A 580 -1.60 35.75 29.60
C ALA A 580 -0.36 35.44 30.45
N GLN A 581 -0.44 35.61 31.77
CA GLN A 581 0.64 35.26 32.70
C GLN A 581 0.96 33.77 32.68
N LEU A 582 -0.06 32.90 32.60
CA LEU A 582 0.12 31.46 32.43
C LEU A 582 0.80 31.12 31.09
N MET A 583 0.48 31.85 30.01
CA MET A 583 1.11 31.66 28.70
C MET A 583 2.62 31.96 28.78
N SER A 584 2.99 33.05 29.43
CA SER A 584 4.38 33.43 29.69
C SER A 584 5.10 32.42 30.60
N ALA A 585 4.45 31.98 31.68
CA ALA A 585 4.99 30.97 32.59
C ALA A 585 5.24 29.63 31.88
N ASN A 586 4.32 29.21 30.99
CA ASN A 586 4.47 28.01 30.18
C ASN A 586 5.70 28.11 29.26
N PHE A 587 5.91 29.24 28.60
CA PHE A 587 7.12 29.47 27.79
C PHE A 587 8.39 29.41 28.63
N ARG A 588 8.44 30.11 29.77
CA ARG A 588 9.61 30.14 30.65
C ARG A 588 9.99 28.74 31.13
N LEU A 589 9.02 27.99 31.66
CA LEU A 589 9.24 26.60 32.10
C LEU A 589 9.74 25.72 30.94
N ARG A 590 9.21 25.90 29.73
CA ARG A 590 9.69 25.16 28.55
C ARG A 590 11.13 25.51 28.22
N ARG A 591 11.51 26.79 28.28
CA ARG A 591 12.88 27.25 28.08
C ARG A 591 13.83 26.68 29.12
N ASP A 592 13.42 26.61 30.39
CA ASP A 592 14.22 26.04 31.47
C ASP A 592 14.50 24.54 31.26
N ILE A 593 13.50 23.79 30.80
CA ILE A 593 13.63 22.34 30.60
C ILE A 593 14.37 21.97 29.31
N TYR A 594 14.10 22.68 28.21
CA TYR A 594 14.63 22.36 26.89
C TYR A 594 15.94 23.09 26.56
N GLY A 595 16.16 24.27 27.12
CA GLY A 595 17.28 25.16 26.82
C GLY A 595 17.17 25.89 25.49
N ASP A 596 17.87 27.02 25.40
CA ASP A 596 17.82 27.95 24.25
C ASP A 596 18.22 27.30 22.93
N ALA A 597 19.20 26.39 22.98
CA ALA A 597 19.67 25.72 21.80
C ALA A 597 18.57 24.87 21.15
N ALA A 598 17.78 24.15 21.95
CA ALA A 598 16.68 23.33 21.45
C ALA A 598 15.47 24.18 21.01
N LEU A 599 15.25 25.33 21.65
CA LEU A 599 14.18 26.26 21.26
C LEU A 599 14.52 27.06 20.00
N GLY A 600 15.80 27.27 19.71
CA GLY A 600 16.28 27.93 18.50
C GLY A 600 16.23 29.45 18.57
N LYS A 601 17.31 30.09 18.08
CA LYS A 601 17.49 31.55 18.14
C LYS A 601 16.35 32.34 17.49
N ALA A 602 15.85 31.87 16.35
CA ALA A 602 14.78 32.55 15.62
C ALA A 602 13.47 32.61 16.44
N ASN A 603 13.08 31.51 17.07
CA ASN A 603 11.85 31.47 17.87
C ASN A 603 11.98 32.34 19.13
N LEU A 604 13.14 32.31 19.79
CA LEU A 604 13.43 33.19 20.93
C LEU A 604 13.41 34.67 20.52
N ARG A 605 13.89 34.99 19.31
CA ARG A 605 13.85 36.34 18.76
C ARG A 605 12.42 36.84 18.55
N ILE A 606 11.53 35.99 18.04
CA ILE A 606 10.10 36.33 17.90
C ILE A 606 9.49 36.68 19.27
N VAL A 607 9.76 35.86 20.29
CA VAL A 607 9.26 36.12 21.66
C VAL A 607 9.84 37.43 22.23
N GLU A 608 11.11 37.72 21.98
CA GLU A 608 11.75 38.96 22.41
C GLU A 608 11.10 40.21 21.77
N ILE A 609 10.82 40.16 20.46
CA ILE A 609 10.14 41.25 19.75
C ILE A 609 8.72 41.42 20.29
N ALA A 610 7.98 40.33 20.48
CA ALA A 610 6.63 40.36 21.05
C ALA A 610 6.58 41.06 22.42
N ALA A 611 7.56 40.81 23.29
CA ALA A 611 7.62 41.42 24.60
C ALA A 611 7.79 42.95 24.56
N ARG A 612 8.42 43.51 23.52
CA ARG A 612 8.57 44.97 23.34
C ARG A 612 7.25 45.67 23.04
N HIS A 613 6.29 44.92 22.50
CA HIS A 613 4.94 45.35 22.11
C HIS A 613 3.88 44.84 23.09
N GLN A 614 4.27 44.62 24.36
CA GLN A 614 3.39 44.14 25.44
C GLN A 614 2.61 42.86 25.12
N CYS A 615 3.18 42.00 24.28
CA CYS A 615 2.59 40.70 23.96
C CYS A 615 3.29 39.59 24.74
N VAL A 616 2.49 38.68 25.31
CA VAL A 616 2.98 37.40 25.82
C VAL A 616 2.97 36.39 24.70
N ALA A 617 3.93 35.46 24.72
CA ALA A 617 4.08 34.50 23.65
C ALA A 617 4.68 33.19 24.13
N LYS A 618 4.32 32.10 23.45
CA LYS A 618 4.84 30.76 23.67
C LYS A 618 4.82 29.92 22.39
N PHE A 619 5.32 28.69 22.49
CA PHE A 619 5.35 27.77 21.37
C PHE A 619 3.98 27.08 21.20
N PRO A 620 3.40 27.08 19.99
CA PRO A 620 2.15 26.36 19.69
C PRO A 620 2.38 24.86 19.46
N GLY A 621 3.62 24.44 19.19
CA GLY A 621 3.98 23.06 18.87
C GLY A 621 5.41 22.73 19.29
N SER A 622 6.10 21.87 18.53
CA SER A 622 7.49 21.46 18.82
C SER A 622 8.53 22.55 18.54
N GLY A 623 8.30 23.43 17.56
CA GLY A 623 9.22 24.51 17.18
C GLY A 623 8.82 25.18 15.87
N GLY A 624 9.50 26.28 15.52
CA GLY A 624 9.38 26.96 14.22
C GLY A 624 8.26 28.00 14.11
N ALA A 625 7.38 28.05 15.12
CA ALA A 625 6.36 29.08 15.28
C ALA A 625 6.21 29.49 16.74
N VAL A 626 5.62 30.66 16.94
CA VAL A 626 5.26 31.24 18.24
C VAL A 626 3.83 31.77 18.13
N ILE A 627 3.03 31.50 19.15
CA ILE A 627 1.68 32.04 19.35
C ILE A 627 1.71 33.03 20.50
N GLY A 628 0.92 34.10 20.41
CA GLY A 628 0.78 35.04 21.51
C GLY A 628 -0.55 35.78 21.53
N MET A 629 -0.69 36.61 22.55
CA MET A 629 -1.77 37.56 22.73
C MET A 629 -1.21 38.85 23.33
N TRP A 630 -1.97 39.93 23.18
CA TRP A 630 -1.66 41.19 23.84
C TRP A 630 -2.07 41.15 25.32
N ASP A 631 -1.22 41.68 26.20
CA ASP A 631 -1.41 41.72 27.67
C ASP A 631 -1.15 43.14 28.23
N GLY A 632 -1.17 44.16 27.36
CA GLY A 632 -0.90 45.55 27.71
C GLY A 632 -2.13 46.35 28.11
N GLU A 633 -1.91 47.64 28.40
CA GLU A 633 -2.95 48.67 28.47
C GLU A 633 -2.86 49.55 27.22
N GLY A 634 -4.01 49.98 26.66
CA GLY A 634 -4.06 50.84 25.47
C GLY A 634 -4.76 50.22 24.26
N GLU A 635 -4.43 50.70 23.06
CA GLU A 635 -5.06 50.25 21.81
C GLU A 635 -4.36 49.02 21.22
N GLU A 636 -4.90 47.83 21.51
CA GLU A 636 -4.41 46.52 21.02
C GLU A 636 -4.08 46.53 19.52
N GLU A 637 -4.93 47.16 18.69
CA GLU A 637 -4.76 47.14 17.23
C GLU A 637 -3.50 47.87 16.76
N VAL A 638 -3.13 48.98 17.42
CA VAL A 638 -1.92 49.73 17.09
C VAL A 638 -0.68 48.91 17.46
N GLN A 639 -0.68 48.30 18.65
CA GLN A 639 0.43 47.46 19.12
C GLN A 639 0.62 46.22 18.23
N LEU A 640 -0.46 45.54 17.85
CA LEU A 640 -0.35 44.39 16.94
C LEU A 640 0.13 44.77 15.53
N LYS A 641 -0.18 46.00 15.08
CA LYS A 641 0.33 46.53 13.79
C LYS A 641 1.83 46.83 13.87
N GLU A 642 2.30 47.42 14.97
CA GLU A 642 3.73 47.68 15.19
C GLU A 642 4.52 46.38 15.36
N LEU A 643 3.98 45.43 16.13
CA LEU A 643 4.52 44.07 16.25
C LEU A 643 4.67 43.38 14.89
N ARG A 644 3.63 43.43 14.05
CA ARG A 644 3.68 42.88 12.69
C ARG A 644 4.83 43.51 11.90
N ASN A 645 4.92 44.84 11.89
CA ASN A 645 5.95 45.54 11.13
C ASN A 645 7.37 45.13 11.58
N ASP A 646 7.61 45.00 12.88
CA ASP A 646 8.92 44.64 13.40
C ASP A 646 9.29 43.17 13.13
N LEU A 647 8.31 42.26 13.20
CA LEU A 647 8.50 40.86 12.84
C LEU A 647 8.78 40.69 11.33
N GLU A 648 8.00 41.35 10.48
CA GLU A 648 8.14 41.27 9.02
C GLU A 648 9.45 41.92 8.54
N LYS A 649 9.94 42.99 9.18
CA LYS A 649 11.27 43.57 8.92
C LYS A 649 12.40 42.57 9.16
N GLU A 650 12.25 41.64 10.11
CA GLU A 650 13.21 40.58 10.38
C GLU A 650 12.97 39.29 9.55
N GLY A 651 12.00 39.32 8.63
CA GLY A 651 11.70 38.21 7.71
C GLY A 651 10.80 37.11 8.29
N PHE A 652 10.16 37.37 9.43
CA PHE A 652 9.14 36.47 9.98
C PHE A 652 7.79 36.71 9.32
N VAL A 653 6.98 35.66 9.24
CA VAL A 653 5.57 35.78 8.81
C VAL A 653 4.72 36.02 10.04
N PHE A 654 3.84 37.02 10.02
CA PHE A 654 2.87 37.30 11.08
C PHE A 654 1.44 37.10 10.57
N ILE A 655 0.60 36.45 11.37
CA ILE A 655 -0.83 36.30 11.09
C ILE A 655 -1.67 36.48 12.35
N ILE A 656 -2.91 36.95 12.17
CA ILE A 656 -3.96 36.85 13.19
C ILE A 656 -4.66 35.50 13.03
N LEU A 657 -4.86 34.80 14.14
CA LEU A 657 -5.47 33.47 14.11
C LEU A 657 -6.99 33.55 13.97
N GLU A 658 -7.51 32.72 13.10
CA GLU A 658 -8.94 32.52 12.90
C GLU A 658 -9.32 31.17 13.51
N ALA A 659 -10.08 31.21 14.60
CA ALA A 659 -10.60 30.02 15.24
C ALA A 659 -11.58 29.30 14.31
N MET A 660 -11.37 28.00 14.10
CA MET A 660 -12.32 27.16 13.37
C MET A 660 -13.55 26.94 14.26
N ARG A 661 -14.75 27.28 13.77
CA ARG A 661 -16.00 26.99 14.49
C ARG A 661 -16.27 25.48 14.45
N GLU A 662 -17.02 24.96 15.41
CA GLU A 662 -17.32 23.51 15.48
C GLU A 662 -17.90 22.99 14.15
N GLN A 663 -17.41 21.83 13.70
CA GLN A 663 -17.81 21.13 12.47
C GLN A 663 -19.06 20.27 12.68
#